data_AF-A0A956NR24-F1
#
_entry.id   AF-A0A956NR24-F1
#
_cell.length_a   1.000
_cell.length_b   1.000
_cell.length_c   1.000
_cell.angle_alpha   90.00
_cell.angle_beta   90.00
_cell.angle_gamma   90.00
#
_symmetry.space_group_name_H-M   'P 1'
#
loop_
_entity.id
_entity.type
_entity.pdbx_description
1 polymer ?
#
loop_
_entity_poly.entity_id
_entity_poly.type
_entity_poly.pdbx_seq_one_letter_code
_entity_poly.pdbx_strand_id
1 'polypeptide(L)'
;GGEGGGQQQDLSRIQKELSVATFNVLRDSATSTPAQFREDLATIAVQQEEHRDEITRLAGQLVQRRAAAVDSTFEEIARALDSAAALAGPAVEALRGGRPGDAIPAQLRTLQQLQRAEALYKDVELQMNQQGGGGGGGGGGAAPDDLADLFELDADRMRNQYEAVQREGQQEAAQAAAVDSARERLRELARRLEQENARMQRMAEQLQQRLAQQQQGGGAGAGAAGAGGGAGGTAQQRLAQQAEEEARRLERLAREQQNPELQQAAAAARQAADAMRRAAAGQQGAGTEALESLRNAARQAQQGQQSGTQRQAEQLAERTQQLADEQRRFARDAGALPAGSDPARGREAARLQERANALAGEARDVTDALQRLARAAQGTDPAAARQLTDAANGLREFQVPERLEYAGRLASDTRFDTATTGRFNREIADSLARAAERIGRAAGAVGRAPAQQQQQALERARELVRDMQALRDRTAGDTAGSGAQPGQGQGQQPGQGQGQGQQPGQGQGRGQQPGQGQGQGQGQGQQPGQGQGQGQGQGQGQQPGVGQGGREPGDERQGGQAGGRGGAGDARQLSREVQTRLRAAEGLRDQLREQGVGLPELDDAIATMRRLAQQGVIGDPVGRAALQEAALLKLQQAEFALWQRWGGGTGNRPAVGDLSRVPPRYRQQVEEYFRSIGQRP
;
A
#
# COMPACT_ATOMS: atom_id res chain seq x y z
N GLY A 1 41.30 -28.88 -4.04
CA GLY A 1 41.08 -29.86 -5.11
C GLY A 1 39.63 -29.75 -5.53
N GLY A 2 39.41 -29.35 -6.79
CA GLY A 2 38.19 -29.58 -7.58
C GLY A 2 36.85 -29.11 -7.03
N GLU A 3 36.56 -27.82 -7.14
CA GLU A 3 35.18 -27.31 -7.26
C GLU A 3 35.13 -26.41 -8.50
N GLY A 4 34.85 -27.03 -9.65
CA GLY A 4 34.84 -26.37 -10.96
C GLY A 4 33.92 -27.05 -11.97
N GLY A 5 32.87 -27.72 -11.52
CA GLY A 5 31.94 -28.48 -12.38
C GLY A 5 30.46 -28.30 -12.04
N GLY A 6 30.08 -27.13 -11.52
CA GLY A 6 28.75 -26.89 -10.92
C GLY A 6 27.65 -26.38 -11.84
N GLN A 7 27.91 -26.10 -13.12
CA GLN A 7 26.96 -25.38 -13.99
C GLN A 7 26.07 -26.30 -14.85
N GLN A 8 26.35 -27.60 -14.93
CA GLN A 8 25.63 -28.56 -15.80
C GLN A 8 24.93 -29.69 -15.04
N GLN A 9 24.98 -29.69 -13.71
CA GLN A 9 24.18 -30.58 -12.86
C GLN A 9 22.70 -30.14 -12.76
N ASP A 10 22.29 -29.11 -13.51
CA ASP A 10 20.94 -28.55 -13.41
C ASP A 10 19.93 -29.20 -14.35
N LEU A 11 20.30 -29.73 -15.53
CA LEU A 11 19.29 -30.28 -16.46
C LEU A 11 18.68 -31.60 -15.97
N SER A 12 19.49 -32.61 -15.60
CA SER A 12 18.94 -33.85 -15.02
C SER A 12 18.26 -33.60 -13.67
N ARG A 13 18.71 -32.59 -12.92
CA ARG A 13 18.09 -32.19 -11.66
C ARG A 13 16.70 -31.59 -11.89
N ILE A 14 16.55 -30.64 -12.80
CA ILE A 14 15.26 -30.05 -13.18
C ILE A 14 14.32 -31.15 -13.68
N GLN A 15 14.78 -32.05 -14.55
CA GLN A 15 13.96 -33.15 -15.04
C GLN A 15 13.52 -34.12 -13.92
N LYS A 16 14.37 -34.34 -12.92
CA LYS A 16 14.03 -35.13 -11.74
C LYS A 16 12.99 -34.41 -10.87
N GLU A 17 13.13 -33.12 -10.66
CA GLU A 17 12.17 -32.28 -9.91
C GLU A 17 10.80 -32.27 -10.60
N LEU A 18 10.75 -32.13 -11.93
CA LEU A 18 9.52 -32.25 -12.73
C LEU A 18 8.85 -33.62 -12.62
N SER A 19 9.65 -34.69 -12.60
CA SER A 19 9.14 -36.06 -12.42
C SER A 19 8.54 -36.25 -11.03
N VAL A 20 9.19 -35.71 -9.99
CA VAL A 20 8.70 -35.76 -8.60
C VAL A 20 7.44 -34.92 -8.43
N ALA A 21 7.39 -33.72 -9.02
CA ALA A 21 6.21 -32.86 -9.01
C ALA A 21 5.01 -33.56 -9.67
N THR A 22 5.23 -34.18 -10.84
CA THR A 22 4.19 -34.94 -11.54
C THR A 22 3.68 -36.12 -10.72
N PHE A 23 4.58 -36.84 -10.05
CA PHE A 23 4.22 -37.94 -9.15
C PHE A 23 3.43 -37.46 -7.93
N ASN A 24 3.82 -36.34 -7.33
CA ASN A 24 3.11 -35.77 -6.17
C ASN A 24 1.69 -35.34 -6.56
N VAL A 25 1.51 -34.66 -7.70
CA VAL A 25 0.19 -34.28 -8.21
C VAL A 25 -0.68 -35.50 -8.52
N LEU A 26 -0.09 -36.56 -9.09
CA LEU A 26 -0.80 -37.83 -9.32
C LEU A 26 -1.23 -38.48 -8.00
N ARG A 27 -0.34 -38.53 -7.00
CA ARG A 27 -0.62 -39.09 -5.66
C ARG A 27 -1.73 -38.33 -4.95
N ASP A 28 -1.67 -37.00 -5.00
CA ASP A 28 -2.56 -36.11 -4.27
C ASP A 28 -3.84 -35.80 -5.06
N SER A 29 -4.01 -36.38 -6.26
CA SER A 29 -5.19 -36.22 -7.11
C SER A 29 -6.51 -36.66 -6.43
N ALA A 30 -6.45 -37.61 -5.49
CA ALA A 30 -7.61 -38.09 -4.74
C ALA A 30 -8.08 -37.12 -3.64
N THR A 31 -7.20 -36.23 -3.16
CA THR A 31 -7.48 -35.26 -2.10
C THR A 31 -7.56 -33.81 -2.60
N SER A 32 -7.09 -33.56 -3.82
CA SER A 32 -7.08 -32.23 -4.46
C SER A 32 -8.38 -31.94 -5.19
N THR A 33 -8.77 -30.66 -5.29
CA THR A 33 -9.94 -30.29 -6.08
C THR A 33 -9.67 -30.44 -7.59
N PRO A 34 -10.69 -30.71 -8.44
CA PRO A 34 -10.49 -30.79 -9.89
C PRO A 34 -9.96 -29.50 -10.54
N ALA A 35 -10.13 -28.35 -9.89
CA ALA A 35 -9.56 -27.09 -10.36
C ALA A 35 -8.05 -27.03 -10.07
N GLN A 36 -7.65 -27.30 -8.83
CA GLN A 36 -6.24 -27.33 -8.42
C GLN A 36 -5.45 -28.40 -9.18
N PHE A 37 -6.01 -29.60 -9.33
CA PHE A 37 -5.35 -30.67 -10.10
C PHE A 37 -5.06 -30.26 -11.55
N ARG A 38 -5.97 -29.52 -12.20
CA ARG A 38 -5.76 -29.02 -13.58
C ARG A 38 -4.75 -27.88 -13.63
N GLU A 39 -4.75 -27.02 -12.62
CA GLU A 39 -3.79 -25.91 -12.49
C GLU A 39 -2.36 -26.41 -12.24
N ASP A 40 -2.19 -27.36 -11.32
CA ASP A 40 -0.90 -27.97 -11.01
C ASP A 40 -0.33 -28.70 -12.23
N LEU A 41 -1.17 -29.45 -12.96
CA LEU A 41 -0.75 -30.12 -14.20
C LEU A 41 -0.43 -29.14 -15.33
N ALA A 42 -1.19 -28.06 -15.47
CA ALA A 42 -0.88 -27.02 -16.46
C ALA A 42 0.46 -26.35 -16.14
N THR A 43 0.73 -26.09 -14.86
CA THR A 43 2.01 -25.53 -14.39
C THR A 43 3.17 -26.45 -14.71
N ILE A 44 3.08 -27.74 -14.37
CA ILE A 44 4.12 -28.72 -14.66
C ILE A 44 4.28 -28.92 -16.18
N ALA A 45 3.19 -28.86 -16.97
CA ALA A 45 3.25 -28.96 -18.42
C ALA A 45 4.04 -27.81 -19.06
N VAL A 46 3.85 -26.58 -18.56
CA VAL A 46 4.60 -25.40 -19.01
C VAL A 46 6.08 -25.56 -18.66
N GLN A 47 6.40 -25.91 -17.42
CA GLN A 47 7.79 -26.09 -17.00
C GLN A 47 8.50 -27.23 -17.77
N GLN A 48 7.79 -28.33 -18.06
CA GLN A 48 8.31 -29.44 -18.86
C GLN A 48 8.55 -29.05 -20.33
N GLU A 49 7.75 -28.13 -20.88
CA GLU A 49 7.92 -27.59 -22.23
C GLU A 49 9.10 -26.62 -22.31
N GLU A 50 9.24 -25.71 -21.35
CA GLU A 50 10.38 -24.80 -21.24
C GLU A 50 11.69 -25.58 -21.13
N HIS A 51 11.70 -26.62 -20.29
CA HIS A 51 12.87 -27.48 -20.12
C HIS A 51 13.21 -28.26 -21.40
N ARG A 52 12.20 -28.74 -22.16
CA ARG A 52 12.42 -29.36 -23.48
C ARG A 52 13.08 -28.38 -24.45
N ASP A 53 12.58 -27.14 -24.50
CA ASP A 53 13.06 -26.12 -25.43
C ASP A 53 14.49 -25.68 -25.07
N GLU A 54 14.83 -25.67 -23.79
CA GLU A 54 16.19 -25.48 -23.29
C GLU A 54 17.14 -26.60 -23.73
N ILE A 55 16.75 -27.87 -23.54
CA ILE A 55 17.52 -29.04 -24.01
C ILE A 55 17.76 -28.94 -25.53
N THR A 56 16.72 -28.56 -26.28
CA THR A 56 16.79 -28.38 -27.75
C THR A 56 17.76 -27.27 -28.15
N ARG A 57 17.74 -26.15 -27.42
CA ARG A 57 18.66 -25.02 -27.65
C ARG A 57 20.11 -25.45 -27.39
N LEU A 58 20.35 -26.17 -26.30
CA LEU A 58 21.68 -26.65 -25.94
C LEU A 58 22.21 -27.64 -26.98
N ALA A 59 21.39 -28.58 -27.44
CA ALA A 59 21.75 -29.51 -28.51
C ALA A 59 22.12 -28.76 -29.81
N GLY A 60 21.32 -27.76 -30.18
CA GLY A 60 21.61 -26.90 -31.34
C GLY A 60 22.91 -26.11 -31.21
N GLN A 61 23.23 -25.61 -30.01
CA GLN A 61 24.49 -24.90 -29.73
C GLN A 61 25.71 -25.84 -29.83
N LEU A 62 25.59 -27.08 -29.37
CA LEU A 62 26.65 -28.09 -29.52
C LEU A 62 26.88 -28.46 -30.98
N VAL A 63 25.81 -28.62 -31.77
CA VAL A 63 25.89 -28.88 -33.21
C VAL A 63 26.47 -27.69 -33.99
N GLN A 64 26.20 -26.45 -33.57
CA GLN A 64 26.80 -25.27 -34.20
C GLN A 64 28.29 -25.15 -33.90
N ARG A 65 28.71 -25.50 -32.68
CA ARG A 65 30.14 -25.54 -32.29
C ARG A 65 30.92 -26.68 -32.96
N ARG A 66 30.24 -27.74 -33.43
CA ARG A 66 30.78 -28.80 -34.31
C ARG A 66 31.44 -28.26 -35.58
N ALA A 67 30.97 -27.12 -36.11
CA ALA A 67 31.54 -26.52 -37.32
C ALA A 67 33.02 -26.12 -37.16
N ALA A 68 33.55 -26.10 -35.93
CA ALA A 68 34.93 -25.74 -35.60
C ALA A 68 35.80 -26.91 -35.07
N ALA A 69 35.25 -28.08 -34.72
CA ALA A 69 36.01 -29.20 -34.14
C ALA A 69 35.50 -30.59 -34.59
N VAL A 70 36.42 -31.47 -34.98
CA VAL A 70 36.17 -32.82 -35.54
C VAL A 70 36.18 -33.87 -34.42
N ASP A 71 35.28 -33.79 -33.43
CA ASP A 71 35.21 -34.77 -32.35
C ASP A 71 33.90 -35.56 -32.34
N SER A 72 34.05 -36.89 -32.30
CA SER A 72 32.94 -37.86 -32.34
C SER A 72 32.12 -37.93 -31.04
N THR A 73 32.71 -37.57 -29.89
CA THR A 73 32.05 -37.64 -28.57
C THR A 73 31.04 -36.51 -28.36
N PHE A 74 31.31 -35.30 -28.88
CA PHE A 74 30.33 -34.19 -28.86
C PHE A 74 29.10 -34.48 -29.73
N GLU A 75 29.27 -35.27 -30.79
CA GLU A 75 28.15 -35.76 -31.60
C GLU A 75 27.26 -36.74 -30.81
N GLU A 76 27.84 -37.57 -29.95
CA GLU A 76 27.08 -38.45 -29.07
C GLU A 76 26.33 -37.67 -27.97
N ILE A 77 26.93 -36.60 -27.43
CA ILE A 77 26.27 -35.71 -26.45
C ILE A 77 25.08 -34.97 -27.10
N ALA A 78 25.28 -34.36 -28.27
CA ALA A 78 24.22 -33.66 -28.98
C ALA A 78 23.05 -34.60 -29.33
N ARG A 79 23.35 -35.83 -29.80
CA ARG A 79 22.32 -36.86 -30.06
C ARG A 79 21.57 -37.28 -28.79
N ALA A 80 22.25 -37.37 -27.64
CA ALA A 80 21.62 -37.68 -26.36
C ALA A 80 20.67 -36.57 -25.91
N LEU A 81 21.05 -35.29 -26.09
CA LEU A 81 20.20 -34.15 -25.77
C LEU A 81 19.00 -34.03 -26.74
N ASP A 82 19.19 -34.20 -28.04
CA ASP A 82 18.08 -34.23 -29.01
C ASP A 82 17.09 -35.35 -28.69
N SER A 83 17.61 -36.53 -28.30
CA SER A 83 16.78 -37.65 -27.84
C SER A 83 16.02 -37.31 -26.56
N ALA A 84 16.65 -36.64 -25.59
CA ALA A 84 15.97 -36.17 -24.39
C ALA A 84 14.85 -35.17 -24.71
N ALA A 85 15.10 -34.18 -25.56
CA ALA A 85 14.07 -33.23 -26.00
C ALA A 85 12.89 -33.92 -26.71
N ALA A 86 13.17 -34.89 -27.59
CA ALA A 86 12.13 -35.68 -28.25
C ALA A 86 11.29 -36.50 -27.26
N LEU A 87 11.92 -37.06 -26.21
CA LEU A 87 11.25 -37.83 -25.16
C LEU A 87 10.44 -36.96 -24.19
N ALA A 88 10.81 -35.69 -24.02
CA ALA A 88 10.06 -34.74 -23.20
C ALA A 88 8.75 -34.28 -23.88
N GLY A 89 8.67 -34.31 -25.22
CA GLY A 89 7.47 -33.94 -25.98
C GLY A 89 6.21 -34.71 -25.55
N PRO A 90 6.20 -36.05 -25.57
CA PRO A 90 5.08 -36.87 -25.09
C PRO A 90 4.69 -36.59 -23.63
N ALA A 91 5.64 -36.20 -22.76
CA ALA A 91 5.33 -35.81 -21.39
C ALA A 91 4.51 -34.51 -21.35
N VAL A 92 4.89 -33.51 -22.14
CA VAL A 92 4.13 -32.24 -22.25
C VAL A 92 2.71 -32.49 -22.74
N GLU A 93 2.53 -33.33 -23.76
CA GLU A 93 1.21 -33.68 -24.30
C GLU A 93 0.35 -34.44 -23.28
N ALA A 94 0.93 -35.37 -22.54
CA ALA A 94 0.26 -36.12 -21.49
C ALA A 94 -0.18 -35.20 -20.33
N LEU A 95 0.69 -34.29 -19.89
CA LEU A 95 0.39 -33.32 -18.82
C LEU A 95 -0.70 -32.33 -19.22
N ARG A 96 -0.62 -31.75 -20.44
CA ARG A 96 -1.69 -30.90 -21.00
C ARG A 96 -3.01 -31.64 -21.15
N GLY A 97 -2.95 -32.93 -21.46
CA GLY A 97 -4.10 -33.81 -21.53
C GLY A 97 -4.67 -34.24 -20.18
N GLY A 98 -4.12 -33.76 -19.04
CA GLY A 98 -4.58 -34.12 -17.71
C GLY A 98 -4.20 -35.54 -17.28
N ARG A 99 -3.18 -36.14 -17.90
CA ARG A 99 -2.77 -37.55 -17.71
C ARG A 99 -1.35 -37.63 -17.13
N PRO A 100 -1.14 -37.31 -15.85
CA PRO A 100 0.19 -37.36 -15.23
C PRO A 100 0.77 -38.78 -15.18
N GLY A 101 -0.09 -39.81 -15.08
CA GLY A 101 0.36 -41.21 -15.15
C GLY A 101 1.00 -41.58 -16.48
N ASP A 102 0.52 -41.00 -17.59
CA ASP A 102 1.08 -41.22 -18.94
C ASP A 102 2.37 -40.40 -19.15
N ALA A 103 2.56 -39.31 -18.39
CA ALA A 103 3.72 -38.42 -18.49
C ALA A 103 4.97 -38.98 -17.80
N ILE A 104 4.83 -39.62 -16.64
CA ILE A 104 5.94 -40.10 -15.81
C ILE A 104 6.91 -41.02 -16.58
N PRO A 105 6.46 -42.02 -17.36
CA PRO A 105 7.38 -42.86 -18.13
C PRO A 105 8.22 -42.09 -19.16
N ALA A 106 7.65 -41.04 -19.78
CA ALA A 106 8.36 -40.18 -20.72
C ALA A 106 9.37 -39.27 -20.01
N GLN A 107 9.00 -38.73 -18.84
CA GLN A 107 9.90 -37.92 -17.99
C GLN A 107 11.10 -38.72 -17.48
N LEU A 108 10.89 -39.97 -17.05
CA LEU A 108 11.98 -40.84 -16.61
C LEU A 108 12.94 -41.22 -17.75
N ARG A 109 12.43 -41.44 -18.96
CA ARG A 109 13.25 -41.68 -20.16
C ARG A 109 14.04 -40.43 -20.56
N THR A 110 13.43 -39.25 -20.44
CA THR A 110 14.11 -37.97 -20.65
C THR A 110 15.26 -37.81 -19.66
N LEU A 111 15.00 -38.05 -18.37
CA LEU A 111 16.02 -38.02 -17.31
C LEU A 111 17.19 -38.96 -17.62
N GLN A 112 16.91 -40.18 -18.07
CA GLN A 112 17.95 -41.15 -18.41
C GLN A 112 18.85 -40.66 -19.57
N GLN A 113 18.29 -40.02 -20.59
CA GLN A 113 19.09 -39.47 -21.69
C GLN A 113 19.92 -38.26 -21.27
N LEU A 114 19.38 -37.40 -20.39
CA LEU A 114 20.13 -36.28 -19.82
C LEU A 114 21.32 -36.78 -18.99
N GLN A 115 21.11 -37.79 -18.14
CA GLN A 115 22.19 -38.42 -17.37
C GLN A 115 23.25 -39.08 -18.28
N ARG A 116 22.85 -39.64 -19.42
CA ARG A 116 23.78 -40.16 -20.42
C ARG A 116 24.60 -39.03 -21.06
N ALA A 117 23.96 -37.91 -21.41
CA ALA A 117 24.64 -36.74 -21.96
C ALA A 117 25.65 -36.16 -20.95
N GLU A 118 25.26 -36.08 -19.68
CA GLU A 118 26.14 -35.64 -18.58
C GLU A 118 27.33 -36.59 -18.39
N ALA A 119 27.12 -37.91 -18.47
CA ALA A 119 28.21 -38.89 -18.37
C ALA A 119 29.21 -38.76 -19.52
N LEU A 120 28.70 -38.65 -20.76
CA LEU A 120 29.55 -38.46 -21.95
C LEU A 120 30.32 -37.14 -21.89
N TYR A 121 29.69 -36.07 -21.39
CA TYR A 121 30.35 -34.78 -21.20
C TYR A 121 31.48 -34.85 -20.17
N LYS A 122 31.22 -35.53 -19.04
CA LYS A 122 32.22 -35.75 -17.99
C LYS A 122 33.43 -36.55 -18.51
N ASP A 123 33.19 -37.52 -19.39
CA ASP A 123 34.27 -38.28 -20.03
C ASP A 123 35.11 -37.40 -20.97
N VAL A 124 34.48 -36.48 -21.71
CA VAL A 124 35.19 -35.47 -22.53
C VAL A 124 36.02 -34.54 -21.66
N GLU A 125 35.45 -34.03 -20.57
CA GLU A 125 36.15 -33.19 -19.59
C GLU A 125 37.37 -33.92 -19.01
N LEU A 126 37.23 -35.19 -18.64
CA LEU A 126 38.32 -36.03 -18.12
C LEU A 126 39.40 -36.35 -19.16
N GLN A 127 39.02 -36.53 -20.43
CA GLN A 127 39.98 -36.75 -21.53
C GLN A 127 40.76 -35.48 -21.86
N MET A 128 40.09 -34.32 -21.91
CA MET A 128 40.75 -33.03 -22.13
C MET A 128 41.67 -32.65 -20.96
N ASN A 129 41.29 -32.98 -19.73
CA ASN A 129 42.11 -32.72 -18.55
C ASN A 129 43.31 -33.70 -18.42
N GLN A 130 43.21 -34.94 -18.96
CA GLN A 130 44.34 -35.88 -19.04
C GLN A 130 45.31 -35.55 -20.20
N GLN A 131 44.84 -34.91 -21.27
CA GLN A 131 45.68 -34.56 -22.43
C GLN A 131 46.40 -33.20 -22.26
N GLY A 132 46.03 -32.40 -21.25
CA GLY A 132 46.67 -31.13 -20.87
C GLY A 132 47.80 -31.24 -19.83
N GLY A 133 48.24 -32.45 -19.49
CA GLY A 133 49.32 -32.70 -18.52
C GLY A 133 50.72 -32.63 -19.14
N GLY A 134 51.17 -31.45 -19.58
CA GLY A 134 52.57 -31.29 -19.97
C GLY A 134 52.92 -29.98 -20.69
N GLY A 135 53.70 -29.15 -19.99
CA GLY A 135 54.59 -28.16 -20.63
C GLY A 135 54.00 -26.76 -20.79
N GLY A 136 54.63 -25.78 -20.13
CA GLY A 136 54.29 -24.37 -20.28
C GLY A 136 54.60 -23.80 -21.66
N GLY A 137 54.02 -22.64 -21.92
CA GLY A 137 54.31 -21.83 -23.11
C GLY A 137 53.05 -21.14 -23.60
N GLY A 138 53.02 -19.80 -23.50
CA GLY A 138 51.90 -19.00 -23.98
C GLY A 138 51.62 -19.22 -25.46
N GLY A 139 50.33 -19.17 -25.81
CA GLY A 139 49.87 -19.15 -27.19
C GLY A 139 48.44 -19.66 -27.35
N GLY A 140 47.50 -18.71 -27.45
CA GLY A 140 46.26 -18.86 -28.23
C GLY A 140 45.27 -19.93 -27.79
N GLY A 141 44.33 -19.54 -26.91
CA GLY A 141 43.11 -20.30 -26.65
C GLY A 141 42.01 -19.40 -26.09
N ALA A 142 41.49 -18.47 -26.90
CA ALA A 142 40.42 -17.54 -26.53
C ALA A 142 39.02 -18.19 -26.64
N ALA A 143 38.84 -19.39 -26.11
CA ALA A 143 37.58 -20.14 -26.19
C ALA A 143 37.07 -20.74 -24.86
N PRO A 144 37.91 -21.05 -23.85
CA PRO A 144 37.44 -21.52 -22.55
C PRO A 144 36.90 -20.39 -21.65
N ASP A 145 37.51 -19.20 -21.68
CA ASP A 145 37.17 -18.10 -20.76
C ASP A 145 35.86 -17.37 -21.17
N ASP A 146 35.60 -17.21 -22.47
CA ASP A 146 34.38 -16.54 -22.98
C ASP A 146 33.08 -17.33 -22.72
N LEU A 147 33.18 -18.63 -22.40
CA LEU A 147 32.06 -19.49 -22.04
C LEU A 147 31.68 -19.35 -20.57
N ALA A 148 32.67 -19.21 -19.68
CA ALA A 148 32.46 -18.98 -18.26
C ALA A 148 31.86 -17.59 -18.02
N ASP A 149 32.37 -16.56 -18.71
CA ASP A 149 31.89 -15.17 -18.58
C ASP A 149 30.45 -14.97 -19.07
N LEU A 150 30.00 -15.70 -20.10
CA LEU A 150 28.62 -15.61 -20.61
C LEU A 150 27.60 -16.30 -19.70
N PHE A 151 27.98 -17.38 -18.99
CA PHE A 151 27.13 -18.03 -18.00
C PHE A 151 27.22 -17.36 -16.62
N GLU A 152 28.37 -16.81 -16.22
CA GLU A 152 28.52 -16.00 -15.02
C GLU A 152 27.74 -14.68 -15.12
N LEU A 153 27.71 -13.99 -16.27
CA LEU A 153 27.00 -12.71 -16.37
C LEU A 153 25.47 -12.85 -16.22
N ASP A 154 24.86 -13.90 -16.77
CA ASP A 154 23.42 -14.16 -16.63
C ASP A 154 23.08 -14.86 -15.29
N ALA A 155 23.96 -15.73 -14.78
CA ALA A 155 23.79 -16.37 -13.48
C ALA A 155 24.04 -15.40 -12.32
N ASP A 156 25.05 -14.54 -12.37
CA ASP A 156 25.29 -13.49 -11.37
C ASP A 156 24.22 -12.41 -11.44
N ARG A 157 23.67 -12.11 -12.63
CA ARG A 157 22.53 -11.20 -12.73
C ARG A 157 21.29 -11.78 -12.05
N MET A 158 21.02 -13.08 -12.22
CA MET A 158 19.91 -13.75 -11.51
C MET A 158 20.21 -13.98 -10.02
N ARG A 159 21.44 -14.34 -9.66
CA ARG A 159 21.86 -14.63 -8.28
C ARG A 159 21.95 -13.36 -7.44
N ASN A 160 22.48 -12.27 -7.99
CA ASN A 160 22.48 -10.97 -7.30
C ASN A 160 21.05 -10.42 -7.14
N GLN A 161 20.15 -10.66 -8.10
CA GLN A 161 18.76 -10.20 -8.00
C GLN A 161 17.92 -11.06 -7.02
N TYR A 162 18.07 -12.39 -7.05
CA TYR A 162 17.33 -13.27 -6.14
C TYR A 162 17.92 -13.33 -4.72
N GLU A 163 19.26 -13.31 -4.54
CA GLU A 163 19.87 -13.30 -3.21
C GLU A 163 19.78 -11.93 -2.52
N ALA A 164 19.89 -10.80 -3.24
CA ALA A 164 19.74 -9.48 -2.61
C ALA A 164 18.30 -9.27 -2.12
N VAL A 165 17.30 -9.59 -2.95
CA VAL A 165 15.87 -9.44 -2.59
C VAL A 165 15.46 -10.42 -1.49
N GLN A 166 16.00 -11.66 -1.48
CA GLN A 166 15.73 -12.60 -0.39
C GLN A 166 16.44 -12.23 0.91
N ARG A 167 17.70 -11.76 0.87
CA ARG A 167 18.42 -11.37 2.10
C ARG A 167 17.86 -10.10 2.72
N GLU A 168 17.49 -9.10 1.93
CA GLU A 168 16.82 -7.88 2.42
C GLU A 168 15.43 -8.21 2.99
N GLY A 169 14.63 -9.01 2.27
CA GLY A 169 13.30 -9.42 2.74
C GLY A 169 13.32 -10.26 4.02
N GLN A 170 14.35 -11.12 4.21
CA GLN A 170 14.52 -11.89 5.44
C GLN A 170 15.01 -11.02 6.61
N GLN A 171 15.91 -10.07 6.36
CA GLN A 171 16.38 -9.15 7.39
C GLN A 171 15.27 -8.22 7.89
N GLU A 172 14.44 -7.66 6.99
CA GLU A 172 13.30 -6.81 7.39
C GLU A 172 12.24 -7.58 8.17
N ALA A 173 11.90 -8.80 7.76
CA ALA A 173 10.95 -9.64 8.49
C ALA A 173 11.46 -10.00 9.89
N ALA A 174 12.76 -10.28 10.03
CA ALA A 174 13.40 -10.55 11.32
C ALA A 174 13.38 -9.31 12.23
N GLN A 175 13.60 -8.12 11.67
CA GLN A 175 13.56 -6.85 12.40
C GLN A 175 12.14 -6.53 12.91
N ALA A 176 11.11 -6.70 12.08
CA ALA A 176 9.72 -6.49 12.49
C ALA A 176 9.33 -7.45 13.64
N ALA A 177 9.68 -8.73 13.52
CA ALA A 177 9.47 -9.72 14.58
C ALA A 177 10.23 -9.39 15.86
N ALA A 178 11.42 -8.79 15.76
CA ALA A 178 12.21 -8.37 16.91
C ALA A 178 11.56 -7.20 17.67
N VAL A 179 10.99 -6.22 16.97
CA VAL A 179 10.23 -5.11 17.58
C VAL A 179 8.99 -5.65 18.31
N ASP A 180 8.26 -6.57 17.69
CA ASP A 180 7.10 -7.21 18.31
C ASP A 180 7.45 -8.01 19.56
N SER A 181 8.54 -8.80 19.50
CA SER A 181 9.03 -9.55 20.65
C SER A 181 9.43 -8.64 21.80
N ALA A 182 10.15 -7.54 21.52
CA ALA A 182 10.54 -6.57 22.53
C ALA A 182 9.33 -5.90 23.17
N ARG A 183 8.33 -5.51 22.38
CA ARG A 183 7.08 -4.93 22.86
C ARG A 183 6.30 -5.88 23.77
N GLU A 184 6.18 -7.15 23.40
CA GLU A 184 5.44 -8.12 24.21
C GLU A 184 6.17 -8.40 25.53
N ARG A 185 7.50 -8.45 25.52
CA ARG A 185 8.30 -8.55 26.76
C ARG A 185 8.15 -7.34 27.66
N LEU A 186 8.09 -6.12 27.10
CA LEU A 186 7.80 -4.92 27.90
C LEU A 186 6.42 -4.98 28.57
N ARG A 187 5.40 -5.50 27.87
CA ARG A 187 4.07 -5.71 28.45
C ARG A 187 4.08 -6.77 29.54
N GLU A 188 4.81 -7.85 29.34
CA GLU A 188 4.97 -8.89 30.34
C GLU A 188 5.69 -8.37 31.58
N LEU A 189 6.77 -7.61 31.40
CA LEU A 189 7.48 -6.92 32.48
C LEU A 189 6.55 -5.97 33.24
N ALA A 190 5.72 -5.20 32.53
CA ALA A 190 4.75 -4.31 33.17
C ALA A 190 3.74 -5.10 34.02
N ARG A 191 3.22 -6.21 33.51
CA ARG A 191 2.29 -7.09 34.26
C ARG A 191 2.96 -7.69 35.49
N ARG A 192 4.21 -8.16 35.38
CA ARG A 192 4.98 -8.72 36.51
C ARG A 192 5.25 -7.65 37.58
N LEU A 193 5.67 -6.45 37.16
CA LEU A 193 5.91 -5.33 38.05
C LEU A 193 4.63 -4.86 38.76
N GLU A 194 3.49 -4.85 38.07
CA GLU A 194 2.19 -4.53 38.65
C GLU A 194 1.80 -5.54 39.75
N GLN A 195 2.04 -6.83 39.52
CA GLN A 195 1.80 -7.87 40.54
C GLN A 195 2.72 -7.69 41.76
N GLU A 196 3.98 -7.33 41.57
CA GLU A 196 4.91 -7.06 42.68
C GLU A 196 4.54 -5.82 43.46
N ASN A 197 4.23 -4.71 42.78
CA ASN A 197 3.75 -3.49 43.43
C ASN A 197 2.49 -3.75 44.25
N ALA A 198 1.54 -4.52 43.72
CA ALA A 198 0.31 -4.89 44.44
C ALA A 198 0.59 -5.81 45.65
N ARG A 199 1.61 -6.66 45.60
CA ARG A 199 2.05 -7.45 46.77
C ARG A 199 2.66 -6.57 47.85
N MET A 200 3.52 -5.62 47.46
CA MET A 200 4.12 -4.67 48.40
C MET A 200 3.09 -3.74 49.04
N GLN A 201 2.14 -3.21 48.26
CA GLN A 201 1.05 -2.36 48.79
C GLN A 201 0.22 -3.10 49.84
N ARG A 202 -0.18 -4.35 49.57
CA ARG A 202 -0.91 -5.18 50.55
C ARG A 202 -0.10 -5.45 51.82
N MET A 203 1.21 -5.68 51.69
CA MET A 203 2.09 -5.86 52.85
C MET A 203 2.21 -4.59 53.68
N ALA A 204 2.34 -3.43 53.02
CA ALA A 204 2.39 -2.12 53.68
C ALA A 204 1.07 -1.81 54.40
N GLU A 205 -0.08 -2.10 53.77
CA GLU A 205 -1.41 -1.95 54.38
C GLU A 205 -1.58 -2.85 55.61
N GLN A 206 -1.17 -4.11 55.55
CA GLN A 206 -1.21 -5.03 56.69
C GLN A 206 -0.33 -4.55 57.85
N LEU A 207 0.86 -4.03 57.54
CA LEU A 207 1.76 -3.47 58.54
C LEU A 207 1.15 -2.21 59.17
N GLN A 208 0.55 -1.33 58.36
CA GLN A 208 -0.11 -0.12 58.83
C GLN A 208 -1.33 -0.42 59.69
N GLN A 209 -2.12 -1.44 59.35
CA GLN A 209 -3.22 -1.93 60.18
C GLN A 209 -2.73 -2.50 61.51
N ARG A 210 -1.62 -3.24 61.53
CA ARG A 210 -0.99 -3.72 62.77
C ARG A 210 -0.47 -2.58 63.63
N LEU A 211 0.20 -1.58 63.05
CA LEU A 211 0.65 -0.39 63.79
C LEU A 211 -0.53 0.43 64.32
N ALA A 212 -1.61 0.57 63.55
CA ALA A 212 -2.82 1.27 64.00
C ALA A 212 -3.52 0.52 65.15
N GLN A 213 -3.59 -0.82 65.13
CA GLN A 213 -4.08 -1.62 66.26
C GLN A 213 -3.18 -1.53 67.48
N GLN A 214 -1.86 -1.48 67.29
CA GLN A 214 -0.89 -1.37 68.38
C GLN A 214 -0.89 0.02 69.03
N GLN A 215 -1.24 1.07 68.28
CA GLN A 215 -1.37 2.43 68.81
C GLN A 215 -2.66 2.63 69.65
N GLN A 216 -3.65 1.75 69.50
CA GLN A 216 -4.90 1.75 70.27
C GLN A 216 -4.87 0.82 71.49
N GLY A 217 -3.86 -0.06 71.60
CA GLY A 217 -3.59 -0.92 72.76
C GLY A 217 -2.29 -0.53 73.46
N GLY A 218 -2.38 0.33 74.49
CA GLY A 218 -1.22 0.79 75.25
C GLY A 218 -0.42 -0.35 75.90
N GLY A 219 0.82 -0.55 75.46
CA GLY A 219 1.73 -1.54 76.06
C GLY A 219 3.12 -1.49 75.42
N ALA A 220 4.12 -1.14 76.23
CA ALA A 220 5.52 -1.03 75.85
C ALA A 220 6.08 -2.32 75.24
N GLY A 221 6.76 -2.19 74.11
CA GLY A 221 7.43 -3.30 73.41
C GLY A 221 8.25 -2.79 72.23
N ALA A 222 9.31 -2.03 72.51
CA ALA A 222 10.31 -1.66 71.53
C ALA A 222 11.17 -2.88 71.19
N GLY A 223 11.12 -3.33 69.92
CA GLY A 223 12.09 -4.31 69.39
C GLY A 223 11.49 -5.33 68.44
N ALA A 224 11.21 -4.95 67.19
CA ALA A 224 11.20 -5.84 66.01
C ALA A 224 10.75 -5.06 64.74
N ALA A 225 11.40 -3.94 64.42
CA ALA A 225 11.15 -3.20 63.18
C ALA A 225 12.46 -3.08 62.39
N GLY A 226 12.96 -4.21 61.87
CA GLY A 226 14.25 -4.19 61.18
C GLY A 226 14.68 -5.54 60.63
N ALA A 227 13.86 -6.18 59.78
CA ALA A 227 14.30 -7.38 59.07
C ALA A 227 13.51 -7.71 57.78
N GLY A 228 12.68 -6.80 57.24
CA GLY A 228 11.80 -7.11 56.08
C GLY A 228 12.31 -6.67 54.70
N GLY A 229 13.35 -5.84 54.61
CA GLY A 229 13.70 -5.12 53.38
C GLY A 229 14.45 -5.90 52.29
N GLY A 230 14.92 -7.13 52.55
CA GLY A 230 15.86 -7.82 51.66
C GLY A 230 15.23 -8.65 50.53
N ALA A 231 13.99 -9.13 50.70
CA ALA A 231 13.40 -10.10 49.76
C ALA A 231 12.73 -9.46 48.54
N GLY A 232 12.20 -8.23 48.65
CA GLY A 232 11.59 -7.51 47.52
C GLY A 232 12.62 -6.88 46.58
N GLY A 233 13.75 -6.40 47.09
CA GLY A 233 14.77 -5.71 46.29
C GLY A 233 15.45 -6.59 45.23
N THR A 234 15.64 -7.88 45.51
CA THR A 234 16.26 -8.82 44.55
C THR A 234 15.36 -9.15 43.37
N ALA A 235 14.03 -9.19 43.55
CA ALA A 235 13.09 -9.43 42.47
C ALA A 235 12.97 -8.19 41.56
N GLN A 236 12.85 -7.00 42.17
CA GLN A 236 12.88 -5.72 41.44
C GLN A 236 14.19 -5.51 40.65
N GLN A 237 15.35 -5.94 41.19
CA GLN A 237 16.63 -5.87 40.48
C GLN A 237 16.67 -6.73 39.22
N ARG A 238 16.05 -7.92 39.23
CA ARG A 238 15.96 -8.77 38.02
C ARG A 238 15.05 -8.15 36.97
N LEU A 239 13.92 -7.57 37.39
CA LEU A 239 13.03 -6.86 36.46
C LEU A 239 13.74 -5.65 35.84
N ALA A 240 14.56 -4.93 36.61
CA ALA A 240 15.35 -3.81 36.11
C ALA A 240 16.37 -4.27 35.05
N GLN A 241 17.07 -5.39 35.27
CA GLN A 241 18.00 -5.96 34.29
C GLN A 241 17.30 -6.35 32.98
N GLN A 242 16.14 -7.01 33.07
CA GLN A 242 15.35 -7.39 31.90
C GLN A 242 14.86 -6.16 31.11
N ALA A 243 14.41 -5.12 31.81
CA ALA A 243 14.01 -3.86 31.17
C ALA A 243 15.20 -3.18 30.45
N GLU A 244 16.40 -3.23 31.02
CA GLU A 244 17.60 -2.67 30.40
C GLU A 244 18.04 -3.46 29.14
N GLU A 245 17.92 -4.79 29.17
CA GLU A 245 18.18 -5.64 27.99
C GLU A 245 17.22 -5.32 26.83
N GLU A 246 15.93 -5.17 27.12
CA GLU A 246 14.93 -4.80 26.11
C GLU A 246 15.14 -3.37 25.59
N ALA A 247 15.55 -2.44 26.46
CA ALA A 247 15.91 -1.09 26.02
C ALA A 247 17.09 -1.08 25.04
N ARG A 248 18.12 -1.90 25.27
CA ARG A 248 19.26 -2.04 24.36
C ARG A 248 18.86 -2.70 23.03
N ARG A 249 17.92 -3.65 23.05
CA ARG A 249 17.36 -4.25 21.82
C ARG A 249 16.62 -3.20 20.99
N LEU A 250 15.73 -2.44 21.63
CA LEU A 250 15.00 -1.35 20.97
C LEU A 250 15.94 -0.27 20.43
N GLU A 251 17.02 0.08 21.14
CA GLU A 251 18.01 1.04 20.66
C GLU A 251 18.74 0.57 19.39
N ARG A 252 19.12 -0.71 19.30
CA ARG A 252 19.72 -1.26 18.08
C ARG A 252 18.75 -1.19 16.91
N LEU A 253 17.53 -1.68 17.12
CA LEU A 253 16.45 -1.65 16.11
C LEU A 253 16.13 -0.22 15.66
N ALA A 254 16.13 0.73 16.60
CA ALA A 254 15.87 2.13 16.30
C ALA A 254 16.98 2.78 15.46
N ARG A 255 18.23 2.37 15.63
CA ARG A 255 19.37 2.83 14.81
C ARG A 255 19.38 2.18 13.44
N GLU A 256 19.12 0.88 13.38
CA GLU A 256 19.05 0.09 12.14
C GLU A 256 17.90 0.58 11.23
N GLN A 257 16.72 0.84 11.79
CA GLN A 257 15.54 1.30 11.05
C GLN A 257 15.41 2.83 10.97
N GLN A 258 16.33 3.58 11.58
CA GLN A 258 16.26 5.05 11.69
C GLN A 258 14.89 5.54 12.22
N ASN A 259 14.36 4.86 13.23
CA ASN A 259 12.99 5.07 13.70
C ASN A 259 12.96 5.87 15.01
N PRO A 260 12.49 7.14 15.01
CA PRO A 260 12.52 8.00 16.18
C PRO A 260 11.57 7.53 17.29
N GLU A 261 10.45 6.89 16.95
CA GLU A 261 9.52 6.35 17.94
C GLU A 261 10.13 5.17 18.70
N LEU A 262 10.92 4.32 18.02
CA LEU A 262 11.67 3.24 18.69
C LEU A 262 12.78 3.78 19.59
N GLN A 263 13.39 4.92 19.24
CA GLN A 263 14.37 5.58 20.12
C GLN A 263 13.70 6.07 21.41
N GLN A 264 12.50 6.65 21.29
CA GLN A 264 11.70 7.06 22.46
C GLN A 264 11.33 5.84 23.31
N ALA A 265 10.91 4.74 22.68
CA ALA A 265 10.59 3.50 23.38
C ALA A 265 11.79 2.95 24.18
N ALA A 266 12.99 2.97 23.58
CA ALA A 266 14.23 2.60 24.25
C ALA A 266 14.56 3.52 25.43
N ALA A 267 14.33 4.83 25.30
CA ALA A 267 14.53 5.79 26.39
C ALA A 267 13.55 5.55 27.55
N ALA A 268 12.26 5.32 27.26
CA ALA A 268 11.25 5.00 28.26
C ALA A 268 11.54 3.66 28.99
N ALA A 269 12.04 2.66 28.27
CA ALA A 269 12.46 1.39 28.87
C ALA A 269 13.67 1.54 29.81
N ARG A 270 14.64 2.40 29.46
CA ARG A 270 15.76 2.74 30.37
C ARG A 270 15.27 3.46 31.63
N GLN A 271 14.40 4.45 31.48
CA GLN A 271 13.78 5.15 32.61
C GLN A 271 13.03 4.18 33.54
N ALA A 272 12.34 3.20 32.97
CA ALA A 272 11.69 2.15 33.75
C ALA A 272 12.72 1.32 34.56
N ALA A 273 13.82 0.90 33.94
CA ALA A 273 14.88 0.16 34.62
C ALA A 273 15.49 0.95 35.79
N ASP A 274 15.75 2.26 35.60
CA ASP A 274 16.26 3.15 36.64
C ASP A 274 15.26 3.34 37.78
N ALA A 275 13.98 3.51 37.47
CA ALA A 275 12.92 3.58 38.47
C ALA A 275 12.77 2.26 39.25
N MET A 276 12.94 1.09 38.61
CA MET A 276 12.97 -0.20 39.31
C MET A 276 14.19 -0.35 40.23
N ARG A 277 15.36 0.12 39.82
CA ARG A 277 16.57 0.17 40.69
C ARG A 277 16.32 1.04 41.92
N ARG A 278 15.69 2.21 41.74
CA ARG A 278 15.31 3.11 42.84
C ARG A 278 14.25 2.50 43.76
N ALA A 279 13.27 1.79 43.19
CA ALA A 279 12.28 1.05 43.97
C ALA A 279 12.94 -0.07 44.80
N ALA A 280 13.91 -0.79 44.23
CA ALA A 280 14.69 -1.81 44.94
C ALA A 280 15.49 -1.22 46.12
N ALA A 281 15.94 0.03 45.99
CA ALA A 281 16.61 0.79 47.05
C ALA A 281 15.65 1.36 48.12
N GLY A 282 14.35 1.08 48.02
CA GLY A 282 13.35 1.49 49.00
C GLY A 282 12.70 2.86 48.74
N GLN A 283 12.90 3.45 47.56
CA GLN A 283 12.25 4.72 47.21
C GLN A 283 10.74 4.53 46.96
N GLN A 284 9.91 5.22 47.73
CA GLN A 284 8.45 5.22 47.57
C GLN A 284 8.04 5.86 46.21
N GLY A 285 7.04 5.28 45.55
CA GLY A 285 6.53 5.78 44.25
C GLY A 285 7.38 5.42 43.01
N ALA A 286 8.62 5.00 43.18
CA ALA A 286 9.48 4.61 42.06
C ALA A 286 8.96 3.36 41.31
N GLY A 287 8.29 2.44 42.01
CA GLY A 287 7.67 1.26 41.40
C GLY A 287 6.49 1.62 40.47
N THR A 288 5.71 2.65 40.80
CA THR A 288 4.61 3.13 39.96
C THR A 288 5.13 3.91 38.74
N GLU A 289 6.17 4.73 38.91
CA GLU A 289 6.87 5.42 37.82
C GLU A 289 7.48 4.42 36.82
N ALA A 290 8.10 3.34 37.31
CA ALA A 290 8.62 2.27 36.49
C ALA A 290 7.51 1.59 35.65
N LEU A 291 6.35 1.32 36.25
CA LEU A 291 5.22 0.70 35.57
C LEU A 291 4.65 1.60 34.46
N GLU A 292 4.49 2.89 34.74
CA GLU A 292 4.06 3.87 33.75
C GLU A 292 5.07 3.98 32.60
N SER A 293 6.37 4.00 32.91
CA SER A 293 7.45 4.06 31.93
C SER A 293 7.48 2.81 31.02
N LEU A 294 7.26 1.60 31.55
CA LEU A 294 7.13 0.38 30.75
C LEU A 294 5.90 0.43 29.83
N ARG A 295 4.76 0.91 30.33
CA ARG A 295 3.54 1.08 29.52
C ARG A 295 3.76 2.11 28.41
N ASN A 296 4.50 3.18 28.69
CA ASN A 296 4.91 4.17 27.69
C ASN A 296 5.84 3.56 26.64
N ALA A 297 6.87 2.82 27.06
CA ALA A 297 7.80 2.14 26.17
C ALA A 297 7.08 1.16 25.23
N ALA A 298 6.17 0.33 25.76
CA ALA A 298 5.38 -0.60 24.95
C ALA A 298 4.44 0.11 23.96
N ARG A 299 3.86 1.25 24.34
CA ARG A 299 3.03 2.08 23.44
C ARG A 299 3.86 2.73 22.34
N GLN A 300 5.02 3.31 22.67
CA GLN A 300 5.92 3.93 21.70
C GLN A 300 6.51 2.90 20.74
N ALA A 301 6.86 1.70 21.22
CA ALA A 301 7.31 0.60 20.36
C ALA A 301 6.23 0.20 19.34
N GLN A 302 4.97 0.14 19.78
CA GLN A 302 3.83 -0.11 18.88
C GLN A 302 3.64 1.00 17.85
N GLN A 303 3.76 2.27 18.26
CA GLN A 303 3.66 3.41 17.35
C GLN A 303 4.80 3.42 16.33
N GLY A 304 6.03 3.09 16.75
CA GLY A 304 7.17 2.97 15.85
C GLY A 304 7.03 1.84 14.83
N GLN A 305 6.41 0.72 15.23
CA GLN A 305 6.08 -0.35 14.31
C GLN A 305 5.04 0.10 13.28
N GLN A 306 3.98 0.78 13.73
CA GLN A 306 2.95 1.33 12.83
C GLN A 306 3.53 2.39 11.88
N SER A 307 4.38 3.29 12.37
CA SER A 307 5.05 4.30 11.53
C SER A 307 5.97 3.64 10.50
N GLY A 308 6.66 2.56 10.88
CA GLY A 308 7.46 1.74 9.96
C GLY A 308 6.62 1.10 8.86
N THR A 309 5.55 0.40 9.22
CA THR A 309 4.62 -0.22 8.25
C THR A 309 3.96 0.82 7.34
N GLN A 310 3.62 2.00 7.87
CA GLN A 310 3.08 3.10 7.08
C GLN A 310 4.09 3.58 6.04
N ARG A 311 5.34 3.89 6.43
CA ARG A 311 6.39 4.32 5.51
C ARG A 311 6.68 3.28 4.43
N GLN A 312 6.72 2.01 4.80
CA GLN A 312 6.89 0.90 3.84
C GLN A 312 5.72 0.83 2.85
N ALA A 313 4.48 1.03 3.31
CA ALA A 313 3.31 1.09 2.44
C ALA A 313 3.36 2.31 1.50
N GLU A 314 3.78 3.48 1.99
CA GLU A 314 3.93 4.70 1.16
C GLU A 314 4.98 4.49 0.06
N GLN A 315 6.16 3.99 0.42
CA GLN A 315 7.23 3.66 -0.54
C GLN A 315 6.78 2.62 -1.58
N LEU A 316 6.06 1.60 -1.15
CA LEU A 316 5.54 0.57 -2.05
C LEU A 316 4.45 1.12 -2.98
N ALA A 317 3.60 2.03 -2.50
CA ALA A 317 2.60 2.72 -3.32
C ALA A 317 3.29 3.59 -4.38
N GLU A 318 4.32 4.34 -3.99
CA GLU A 318 5.12 5.16 -4.91
C GLU A 318 5.82 4.30 -5.97
N ARG A 319 6.48 3.21 -5.58
CA ARG A 319 7.13 2.28 -6.52
C ARG A 319 6.13 1.66 -7.48
N THR A 320 4.97 1.22 -6.99
CA THR A 320 3.91 0.65 -7.84
C THR A 320 3.34 1.69 -8.81
N GLN A 321 3.23 2.95 -8.36
CA GLN A 321 2.79 4.05 -9.21
C GLN A 321 3.82 4.39 -10.30
N GLN A 322 5.12 4.41 -9.95
CA GLN A 322 6.20 4.56 -10.92
C GLN A 322 6.16 3.46 -11.97
N LEU A 323 6.01 2.20 -11.55
CA LEU A 323 5.85 1.05 -12.44
C LEU A 323 4.64 1.20 -13.39
N ALA A 324 3.51 1.71 -12.88
CA ALA A 324 2.34 2.00 -13.71
C ALA A 324 2.64 3.09 -14.77
N ASP A 325 3.36 4.14 -14.39
CA ASP A 325 3.71 5.24 -15.30
C ASP A 325 4.77 4.84 -16.33
N GLU A 326 5.72 3.98 -15.96
CA GLU A 326 6.67 3.36 -16.89
C GLU A 326 5.96 2.44 -17.88
N GLN A 327 4.99 1.65 -17.42
CA GLN A 327 4.18 0.81 -18.31
C GLN A 327 3.36 1.66 -19.31
N ARG A 328 2.89 2.85 -18.92
CA ARG A 328 2.25 3.80 -19.85
C ARG A 328 3.22 4.37 -20.87
N ARG A 329 4.48 4.60 -20.49
CA ARG A 329 5.55 5.03 -21.43
C ARG A 329 5.86 3.90 -22.40
N PHE A 330 6.03 2.69 -21.89
CA PHE A 330 6.19 1.48 -22.71
C PHE A 330 5.08 1.34 -23.74
N ALA A 331 3.82 1.51 -23.34
CA ALA A 331 2.67 1.44 -24.24
C ALA A 331 2.75 2.46 -25.40
N ARG A 332 3.23 3.68 -25.11
CA ARG A 332 3.41 4.73 -26.13
C ARG A 332 4.54 4.39 -27.09
N ASP A 333 5.69 3.97 -26.55
CA ASP A 333 6.86 3.61 -27.34
C ASP A 333 6.55 2.41 -28.26
N ALA A 334 5.87 1.38 -27.73
CA ALA A 334 5.41 0.23 -28.51
C ALA A 334 4.39 0.62 -29.61
N GLY A 335 3.54 1.60 -29.35
CA GLY A 335 2.61 2.14 -30.34
C GLY A 335 3.25 3.03 -31.41
N ALA A 336 4.43 3.58 -31.13
CA ALA A 336 5.19 4.46 -32.02
C ALA A 336 6.20 3.71 -32.90
N LEU A 337 6.29 2.39 -32.77
CA LEU A 337 7.20 1.57 -33.56
C LEU A 337 6.98 1.77 -35.08
N PRO A 338 8.05 1.92 -35.87
CA PRO A 338 7.95 2.07 -37.32
C PRO A 338 7.20 0.91 -37.97
N ALA A 339 6.30 1.22 -38.91
CA ALA A 339 5.59 0.21 -39.69
C ALA A 339 6.52 -0.42 -40.75
N GLY A 340 6.31 -1.70 -41.05
CA GLY A 340 7.04 -2.41 -42.09
C GLY A 340 8.34 -3.08 -41.61
N SER A 341 9.24 -3.36 -42.56
CA SER A 341 10.50 -4.10 -42.39
C SER A 341 11.72 -3.17 -42.28
N ASP A 342 11.58 -2.08 -41.51
CA ASP A 342 12.69 -1.18 -41.22
C ASP A 342 13.72 -1.86 -40.29
N PRO A 343 15.02 -1.92 -40.63
CA PRO A 343 16.07 -2.45 -39.75
C PRO A 343 16.16 -1.74 -38.38
N ALA A 344 15.70 -0.49 -38.27
CA ALA A 344 15.62 0.24 -37.00
C ALA A 344 14.57 -0.38 -36.06
N ARG A 345 13.46 -0.90 -36.62
CA ARG A 345 12.37 -1.51 -35.85
C ARG A 345 12.83 -2.69 -35.00
N GLY A 346 13.67 -3.57 -35.56
CA GLY A 346 14.18 -4.74 -34.83
C GLY A 346 14.99 -4.35 -33.58
N ARG A 347 15.79 -3.27 -33.69
CA ARG A 347 16.58 -2.76 -32.55
C ARG A 347 15.69 -2.10 -31.49
N GLU A 348 14.68 -1.34 -31.90
CA GLU A 348 13.72 -0.73 -30.98
C GLU A 348 12.84 -1.78 -30.29
N ALA A 349 12.39 -2.79 -31.03
CA ALA A 349 11.64 -3.92 -30.51
C ALA A 349 12.44 -4.73 -29.47
N ALA A 350 13.74 -4.97 -29.71
CA ALA A 350 14.61 -5.64 -28.75
C ALA A 350 14.76 -4.82 -27.44
N ARG A 351 14.90 -3.49 -27.55
CA ARG A 351 14.94 -2.60 -26.37
C ARG A 351 13.63 -2.61 -25.60
N LEU A 352 12.50 -2.65 -26.30
CA LEU A 352 11.19 -2.77 -25.67
C LEU A 352 11.05 -4.12 -24.96
N GLN A 353 11.49 -5.23 -25.56
CA GLN A 353 11.49 -6.53 -24.88
C GLN A 353 12.29 -6.51 -23.58
N GLU A 354 13.49 -5.94 -23.60
CA GLU A 354 14.33 -5.85 -22.39
C GLU A 354 13.64 -5.01 -21.30
N ARG A 355 13.06 -3.87 -21.66
CA ARG A 355 12.26 -3.04 -20.73
C ARG A 355 11.06 -3.81 -20.18
N ALA A 356 10.33 -4.55 -21.01
CA ALA A 356 9.18 -5.34 -20.59
C ALA A 356 9.57 -6.42 -19.57
N ASN A 357 10.70 -7.10 -19.78
CA ASN A 357 11.24 -8.07 -18.83
C ASN A 357 11.66 -7.40 -17.50
N ALA A 358 12.24 -6.20 -17.55
CA ALA A 358 12.58 -5.43 -16.35
C ALA A 358 11.33 -5.03 -15.55
N LEU A 359 10.30 -4.50 -16.23
CA LEU A 359 9.01 -4.17 -15.62
C LEU A 359 8.34 -5.40 -15.00
N ALA A 360 8.45 -6.56 -15.66
CA ALA A 360 7.92 -7.82 -15.14
C ALA A 360 8.62 -8.27 -13.86
N GLY A 361 9.96 -8.16 -13.81
CA GLY A 361 10.74 -8.42 -12.60
C GLY A 361 10.29 -7.52 -11.44
N GLU A 362 10.18 -6.22 -11.69
CA GLU A 362 9.73 -5.26 -10.67
C GLU A 362 8.28 -5.52 -10.22
N ALA A 363 7.39 -5.92 -11.12
CA ALA A 363 6.02 -6.30 -10.76
C ALA A 363 5.97 -7.53 -9.82
N ARG A 364 6.88 -8.50 -9.99
CA ARG A 364 7.03 -9.63 -9.06
C ARG A 364 7.50 -9.16 -7.70
N ASP A 365 8.52 -8.32 -7.65
CA ASP A 365 9.05 -7.75 -6.40
C ASP A 365 7.97 -6.99 -5.62
N VAL A 366 7.18 -6.16 -6.31
CA VAL A 366 6.05 -5.43 -5.72
C VAL A 366 5.02 -6.40 -5.17
N THR A 367 4.67 -7.45 -5.91
CA THR A 367 3.68 -8.46 -5.48
C THR A 367 4.15 -9.19 -4.22
N ASP A 368 5.43 -9.56 -4.14
CA ASP A 368 5.99 -10.23 -2.97
C ASP A 368 6.11 -9.29 -1.77
N ALA A 369 6.53 -8.04 -2.00
CA ALA A 369 6.57 -7.00 -0.97
C ALA A 369 5.18 -6.75 -0.37
N LEU A 370 4.13 -6.71 -1.20
CA LEU A 370 2.75 -6.58 -0.73
C LEU A 370 2.34 -7.70 0.21
N GLN A 371 2.73 -8.94 -0.08
CA GLN A 371 2.37 -10.09 0.76
C GLN A 371 3.13 -10.11 2.08
N ARG A 372 4.39 -9.69 2.09
CA ARG A 372 5.16 -9.53 3.32
C ARG A 372 4.55 -8.42 4.18
N LEU A 373 4.24 -7.27 3.57
CA LEU A 373 3.66 -6.13 4.26
C LEU A 373 2.24 -6.42 4.76
N ALA A 374 1.42 -7.13 3.99
CA ALA A 374 0.09 -7.56 4.40
C ALA A 374 0.15 -8.42 5.67
N ARG A 375 1.07 -9.39 5.74
CA ARG A 375 1.28 -10.25 6.92
C ARG A 375 1.77 -9.43 8.12
N ALA A 376 2.68 -8.49 7.92
CA ALA A 376 3.13 -7.59 9.00
C ALA A 376 1.97 -6.74 9.55
N ALA A 377 1.12 -6.21 8.66
CA ALA A 377 -0.05 -5.42 9.03
C ALA A 377 -1.17 -6.25 9.70
N GLN A 378 -1.22 -7.58 9.56
CA GLN A 378 -2.27 -8.41 10.17
C GLN A 378 -2.33 -8.28 11.70
N GLY A 379 -1.18 -8.11 12.35
CA GLY A 379 -1.07 -8.02 13.81
C GLY A 379 -1.40 -6.63 14.38
N THR A 380 -1.31 -5.58 13.57
CA THR A 380 -1.46 -4.18 14.00
C THR A 380 -2.69 -3.51 13.42
N ASP A 381 -2.98 -3.71 12.14
CA ASP A 381 -3.99 -3.00 11.36
C ASP A 381 -4.70 -3.94 10.35
N PRO A 382 -5.74 -4.68 10.77
CA PRO A 382 -6.43 -5.65 9.92
C PRO A 382 -7.06 -5.05 8.64
N ALA A 383 -7.46 -3.78 8.68
CA ALA A 383 -8.01 -3.08 7.52
C ALA A 383 -6.92 -2.83 6.46
N ALA A 384 -5.73 -2.37 6.89
CA ALA A 384 -4.60 -2.20 6.00
C ALA A 384 -4.14 -3.54 5.41
N ALA A 385 -4.08 -4.59 6.24
CA ALA A 385 -3.74 -5.94 5.78
C ALA A 385 -4.68 -6.46 4.67
N ARG A 386 -6.00 -6.22 4.79
CA ARG A 386 -6.98 -6.57 3.76
C ARG A 386 -6.72 -5.81 2.45
N GLN A 387 -6.54 -4.49 2.51
CA GLN A 387 -6.27 -3.67 1.32
C GLN A 387 -4.99 -4.10 0.59
N LEU A 388 -3.92 -4.41 1.33
CA LEU A 388 -2.66 -4.91 0.78
C LEU A 388 -2.81 -6.31 0.17
N THR A 389 -3.57 -7.19 0.82
CA THR A 389 -3.88 -8.53 0.30
C THR A 389 -4.68 -8.45 -1.00
N ASP A 390 -5.69 -7.59 -1.05
CA ASP A 390 -6.50 -7.40 -2.25
C ASP A 390 -5.68 -6.82 -3.41
N ALA A 391 -4.74 -5.90 -3.12
CA ALA A 391 -3.81 -5.38 -4.13
C ALA A 391 -2.93 -6.50 -4.69
N ALA A 392 -2.33 -7.33 -3.82
CA ALA A 392 -1.50 -8.46 -4.24
C ALA A 392 -2.30 -9.49 -5.06
N ASN A 393 -3.52 -9.82 -4.62
CA ASN A 393 -4.41 -10.73 -5.32
C ASN A 393 -4.80 -10.17 -6.68
N GLY A 394 -5.11 -8.88 -6.78
CA GLY A 394 -5.44 -8.24 -8.06
C GLY A 394 -4.29 -8.26 -9.07
N LEU A 395 -3.04 -8.06 -8.62
CA LEU A 395 -1.87 -8.17 -9.48
C LEU A 395 -1.62 -9.61 -9.95
N ARG A 396 -1.81 -10.59 -9.05
CA ARG A 396 -1.63 -12.02 -9.34
C ARG A 396 -2.72 -12.60 -10.23
N GLU A 397 -3.99 -12.33 -9.91
CA GLU A 397 -5.14 -12.80 -10.70
C GLU A 397 -5.10 -12.23 -12.11
N PHE A 398 -4.68 -10.97 -12.25
CA PHE A 398 -4.45 -10.37 -13.55
C PHE A 398 -3.14 -10.85 -14.20
N GLN A 399 -2.26 -11.55 -13.49
CA GLN A 399 -0.97 -12.03 -13.98
C GLN A 399 -0.12 -10.89 -14.56
N VAL A 400 -0.02 -9.77 -13.81
CA VAL A 400 0.69 -8.56 -14.26
C VAL A 400 2.12 -8.88 -14.74
N PRO A 401 2.95 -9.64 -14.00
CA PRO A 401 4.30 -9.98 -14.46
C PRO A 401 4.32 -10.72 -15.81
N GLU A 402 3.51 -11.76 -15.95
CA GLU A 402 3.46 -12.60 -17.15
C GLU A 402 2.92 -11.81 -18.35
N ARG A 403 1.95 -10.92 -18.09
CA ARG A 403 1.40 -10.02 -19.11
C ARG A 403 2.41 -8.97 -19.54
N LEU A 404 3.28 -8.48 -18.65
CA LEU A 404 4.37 -7.57 -19.02
C LEU A 404 5.37 -8.27 -19.95
N GLU A 405 5.78 -9.50 -19.63
CA GLU A 405 6.65 -10.30 -20.51
C GLU A 405 5.99 -10.58 -21.87
N TYR A 406 4.70 -10.89 -21.86
CA TYR A 406 3.91 -11.05 -23.07
C TYR A 406 3.78 -9.73 -23.86
N ALA A 407 3.65 -8.59 -23.19
CA ALA A 407 3.58 -7.28 -23.83
C ALA A 407 4.85 -6.94 -24.61
N GLY A 408 6.02 -7.32 -24.11
CA GLY A 408 7.28 -7.24 -24.83
C GLY A 408 7.25 -8.07 -26.13
N ARG A 409 6.82 -9.34 -26.02
CA ARG A 409 6.73 -10.24 -27.18
C ARG A 409 5.73 -9.73 -28.21
N LEU A 410 4.63 -9.17 -27.72
CA LEU A 410 3.58 -8.56 -28.54
C LEU A 410 4.08 -7.32 -29.26
N ALA A 411 4.93 -6.51 -28.64
CA ALA A 411 5.53 -5.32 -29.27
C ALA A 411 6.57 -5.68 -30.34
N SER A 412 7.26 -6.82 -30.20
CA SER A 412 8.24 -7.29 -31.18
C SER A 412 7.62 -8.08 -32.34
N ASP A 413 6.43 -8.66 -32.15
CA ASP A 413 5.74 -9.42 -33.19
C ASP A 413 4.98 -8.53 -34.18
N THR A 414 5.39 -8.57 -35.44
CA THR A 414 4.84 -7.75 -36.52
C THR A 414 3.41 -8.12 -36.96
N ARG A 415 2.90 -9.28 -36.51
CA ARG A 415 1.57 -9.79 -36.87
C ARG A 415 0.44 -9.08 -36.13
N PHE A 416 0.74 -8.41 -35.02
CA PHE A 416 -0.25 -7.70 -34.22
C PHE A 416 -0.28 -6.21 -34.55
N ASP A 417 -1.48 -5.63 -34.59
CA ASP A 417 -1.64 -4.20 -34.84
C ASP A 417 -1.30 -3.36 -33.58
N THR A 418 -0.88 -2.12 -33.81
CA THR A 418 -0.52 -1.18 -32.72
C THR A 418 -1.71 -0.88 -31.80
N ALA A 419 -2.94 -1.00 -32.30
CA ALA A 419 -4.17 -0.78 -31.53
C ALA A 419 -4.41 -1.87 -30.48
N THR A 420 -4.16 -3.15 -30.82
CA THR A 420 -4.29 -4.29 -29.89
C THR A 420 -3.20 -4.23 -28.83
N THR A 421 -1.94 -4.01 -29.25
CA THR A 421 -0.81 -3.81 -28.33
C THR A 421 -1.07 -2.65 -27.37
N GLY A 422 -1.59 -1.52 -27.86
CA GLY A 422 -1.90 -0.34 -27.04
C GLY A 422 -3.08 -0.54 -26.07
N ARG A 423 -4.07 -1.39 -26.37
CA ARG A 423 -5.14 -1.75 -25.42
C ARG A 423 -4.61 -2.64 -24.31
N PHE A 424 -3.93 -3.73 -24.70
CA PHE A 424 -3.36 -4.68 -23.76
C PHE A 424 -2.44 -4.00 -22.74
N ASN A 425 -1.54 -3.11 -23.21
CA ASN A 425 -0.65 -2.39 -22.33
C ASN A 425 -1.35 -1.42 -21.37
N ARG A 426 -2.46 -0.79 -21.79
CA ARG A 426 -3.27 0.07 -20.92
C ARG A 426 -3.94 -0.69 -19.79
N GLU A 427 -4.44 -1.89 -20.06
CA GLU A 427 -5.06 -2.73 -19.03
C GLU A 427 -4.07 -3.11 -17.91
N ILE A 428 -2.81 -3.38 -18.29
CA ILE A 428 -1.73 -3.63 -17.33
C ILE A 428 -1.45 -2.38 -16.49
N ALA A 429 -1.27 -1.22 -17.14
CA ALA A 429 -1.03 0.04 -16.44
C ALA A 429 -2.17 0.41 -15.47
N ASP A 430 -3.42 0.16 -15.86
CA ASP A 430 -4.59 0.42 -15.01
C ASP A 430 -4.65 -0.56 -13.83
N SER A 431 -4.20 -1.80 -14.00
CA SER A 431 -4.09 -2.76 -12.90
C SER A 431 -3.06 -2.33 -11.86
N LEU A 432 -1.89 -1.90 -12.32
CA LEU A 432 -0.83 -1.35 -11.48
C LEU A 432 -1.29 -0.08 -10.74
N ALA A 433 -1.96 0.83 -11.43
CA ALA A 433 -2.50 2.05 -10.82
C ALA A 433 -3.55 1.75 -9.74
N ARG A 434 -4.44 0.77 -9.97
CA ARG A 434 -5.41 0.31 -8.94
C ARG A 434 -4.71 -0.31 -7.74
N ALA A 435 -3.63 -1.05 -7.94
CA ALA A 435 -2.82 -1.58 -6.85
C ALA A 435 -2.17 -0.43 -6.06
N ALA A 436 -1.51 0.52 -6.72
CA ALA A 436 -0.92 1.70 -6.07
C ALA A 436 -1.94 2.46 -5.21
N GLU A 437 -3.15 2.69 -5.72
CA GLU A 437 -4.22 3.35 -4.96
C GLU A 437 -4.64 2.57 -3.70
N ARG A 438 -4.79 1.25 -3.79
CA ARG A 438 -5.10 0.38 -2.63
C ARG A 438 -3.99 0.42 -1.59
N ILE A 439 -2.73 0.41 -2.02
CA ILE A 439 -1.57 0.50 -1.14
C ILE A 439 -1.54 1.86 -0.45
N GLY A 440 -1.79 2.96 -1.17
CA GLY A 440 -1.89 4.30 -0.59
C GLY A 440 -3.04 4.43 0.42
N ARG A 441 -4.18 3.77 0.17
CA ARG A 441 -5.27 3.67 1.16
C ARG A 441 -4.84 2.89 2.40
N ALA A 442 -4.11 1.79 2.23
CA ALA A 442 -3.57 1.01 3.34
C ALA A 442 -2.60 1.84 4.18
N ALA A 443 -1.65 2.54 3.54
CA ALA A 443 -0.73 3.47 4.18
C ALA A 443 -1.48 4.52 5.02
N GLY A 444 -2.50 5.16 4.45
CA GLY A 444 -3.31 6.12 5.17
C GLY A 444 -4.13 5.51 6.32
N ALA A 445 -4.41 4.21 6.30
CA ALA A 445 -5.14 3.53 7.37
C ALA A 445 -4.23 3.11 8.54
N VAL A 446 -2.98 2.74 8.26
CA VAL A 446 -1.98 2.35 9.28
C VAL A 446 -1.70 3.53 10.21
N GLY A 447 -1.70 3.27 11.52
CA GLY A 447 -1.37 4.30 12.53
C GLY A 447 -2.49 5.30 12.85
N ARG A 448 -3.65 5.25 12.18
CA ARG A 448 -4.80 6.05 12.59
C ARG A 448 -5.46 5.44 13.82
N ALA A 449 -5.39 6.15 14.95
CA ALA A 449 -6.10 5.73 16.16
C ALA A 449 -7.62 5.67 15.90
N PRO A 450 -8.35 4.68 16.44
CA PRO A 450 -9.81 4.60 16.31
C PRO A 450 -10.51 5.91 16.70
N ALA A 451 -9.99 6.61 17.71
CA ALA A 451 -10.51 7.92 18.14
C ALA A 451 -10.37 9.02 17.07
N GLN A 452 -9.26 9.04 16.32
CA GLN A 452 -9.08 9.98 15.20
C GLN A 452 -9.97 9.61 14.02
N GLN A 453 -10.15 8.31 13.74
CA GLN A 453 -11.05 7.86 12.68
C GLN A 453 -12.51 8.23 12.98
N GLN A 454 -12.93 8.12 14.24
CA GLN A 454 -14.23 8.54 14.74
C GLN A 454 -14.42 10.06 14.62
N GLN A 455 -13.41 10.86 15.01
CA GLN A 455 -13.43 12.31 14.85
C GLN A 455 -13.56 12.74 13.38
N GLN A 456 -12.82 12.10 12.47
CA GLN A 456 -12.90 12.41 11.04
C GLN A 456 -14.26 12.03 10.43
N ALA A 457 -14.82 10.88 10.81
CA ALA A 457 -16.15 10.48 10.34
C ALA A 457 -17.24 11.45 10.84
N LEU A 458 -17.13 11.91 12.09
CA LEU A 458 -18.01 12.94 12.65
C LEU A 458 -17.85 14.29 11.92
N GLU A 459 -16.61 14.69 11.60
CA GLU A 459 -16.33 15.93 10.87
C GLU A 459 -16.88 15.88 9.43
N ARG A 460 -16.73 14.75 8.73
CA ARG A 460 -17.34 14.53 7.41
C ARG A 460 -18.86 14.55 7.46
N ALA A 461 -19.47 13.99 8.50
CA ALA A 461 -20.92 14.07 8.71
C ALA A 461 -21.37 15.53 8.90
N ARG A 462 -20.63 16.32 9.69
CA ARG A 462 -20.87 17.76 9.89
C ARG A 462 -20.74 18.56 8.60
N GLU A 463 -19.71 18.27 7.82
CA GLU A 463 -19.45 18.91 6.52
C GLU A 463 -20.59 18.61 5.54
N LEU A 464 -21.03 17.35 5.43
CA LEU A 464 -22.18 16.96 4.61
C LEU A 464 -23.46 17.70 4.99
N VAL A 465 -23.74 17.83 6.29
CA VAL A 465 -24.89 18.61 6.79
C VAL A 465 -24.75 20.08 6.40
N ARG A 466 -23.58 20.69 6.62
CA ARG A 466 -23.32 22.10 6.29
C ARG A 466 -23.45 22.36 4.78
N ASP A 467 -22.93 21.46 3.96
CA ASP A 467 -22.99 21.55 2.50
C ASP A 467 -24.40 21.39 1.95
N MET A 468 -25.24 20.57 2.60
CA MET A 468 -26.66 20.44 2.27
C MET A 468 -27.49 21.63 2.75
N GLN A 469 -27.14 22.24 3.89
CA GLN A 469 -27.75 23.50 4.34
C GLN A 469 -27.46 24.63 3.36
N ALA A 470 -26.19 24.82 2.98
CA ALA A 470 -25.81 25.84 1.99
C ALA A 470 -26.51 25.63 0.64
N LEU A 471 -26.73 24.38 0.23
CA LEU A 471 -27.48 24.04 -0.98
C LEU A 471 -28.95 24.45 -0.88
N ARG A 472 -29.58 24.17 0.26
CA ARG A 472 -30.95 24.57 0.55
C ARG A 472 -31.10 26.09 0.56
N ASP A 473 -30.25 26.79 1.30
CA ASP A 473 -30.38 28.24 1.49
C ASP A 473 -30.22 28.99 0.17
N ARG A 474 -29.30 28.53 -0.70
CA ARG A 474 -29.14 29.06 -2.06
C ARG A 474 -30.40 28.86 -2.90
N THR A 475 -30.91 27.63 -2.93
CA THR A 475 -32.10 27.29 -3.75
C THR A 475 -33.38 27.94 -3.22
N ALA A 476 -33.49 28.14 -1.90
CA ALA A 476 -34.59 28.88 -1.29
C ALA A 476 -34.50 30.39 -1.60
N GLY A 477 -33.30 30.97 -1.63
CA GLY A 477 -33.06 32.37 -2.01
C GLY A 477 -33.47 32.67 -3.46
N ASP A 478 -33.16 31.77 -4.39
CA ASP A 478 -33.56 31.90 -5.80
C ASP A 478 -35.08 31.76 -6.00
N THR A 479 -35.75 30.97 -5.15
CA THR A 479 -37.21 30.76 -5.23
C THR A 479 -38.00 31.92 -4.58
N ALA A 480 -37.45 32.57 -3.55
CA ALA A 480 -38.06 33.71 -2.87
C ALA A 480 -37.84 35.07 -3.56
N GLY A 481 -36.84 35.19 -4.45
CA GLY A 481 -36.50 36.43 -5.16
C GLY A 481 -37.39 36.80 -6.36
N SER A 482 -38.41 35.99 -6.68
CA SER A 482 -39.24 36.17 -7.88
C SER A 482 -40.45 37.11 -7.72
N GLY A 483 -40.55 37.85 -6.61
CA GLY A 483 -41.72 38.71 -6.39
C GLY A 483 -41.61 39.65 -5.21
N ALA A 484 -40.87 40.75 -5.36
CA ALA A 484 -41.17 42.05 -4.76
C ALA A 484 -40.06 43.04 -5.09
N GLN A 485 -40.33 43.93 -6.03
CA GLN A 485 -39.61 45.18 -6.22
C GLN A 485 -40.26 46.25 -5.34
N PRO A 486 -39.55 46.88 -4.39
CA PRO A 486 -39.86 48.22 -3.96
C PRO A 486 -38.96 49.19 -4.75
N GLY A 487 -39.61 50.07 -5.52
CA GLY A 487 -38.96 51.17 -6.19
C GLY A 487 -38.70 52.37 -5.27
N GLN A 488 -37.79 53.21 -5.76
CA GLN A 488 -37.48 54.60 -5.40
C GLN A 488 -36.43 54.89 -4.33
N GLY A 489 -35.43 55.66 -4.75
CA GLY A 489 -34.42 56.29 -3.92
C GLY A 489 -33.19 56.73 -4.73
N GLN A 490 -33.39 57.59 -5.72
CA GLN A 490 -32.29 58.31 -6.37
C GLN A 490 -31.70 59.28 -5.34
N GLY A 491 -30.46 59.05 -4.92
CA GLY A 491 -29.75 59.90 -3.97
C GLY A 491 -28.25 59.86 -4.27
N GLN A 492 -27.73 61.00 -4.74
CA GLN A 492 -26.32 61.23 -5.05
C GLN A 492 -25.39 60.79 -3.91
N GLN A 493 -24.30 60.10 -4.26
CA GLN A 493 -23.09 60.09 -3.44
C GLN A 493 -22.15 61.20 -3.96
N PRO A 494 -21.84 62.24 -3.16
CA PRO A 494 -20.80 63.19 -3.50
C PRO A 494 -19.42 62.57 -3.28
N GLY A 495 -18.46 62.96 -4.10
CA GLY A 495 -17.05 62.61 -3.93
C GLY A 495 -16.35 63.39 -2.81
N GLN A 496 -15.15 62.90 -2.49
CA GLN A 496 -14.02 63.43 -1.69
C GLN A 496 -13.60 62.38 -0.66
N GLY A 497 -12.32 62.04 -0.47
CA GLY A 497 -11.08 62.58 -0.98
C GLY A 497 -9.91 61.73 -0.48
N GLN A 498 -8.73 62.02 -1.02
CA GLN A 498 -7.42 61.55 -0.58
C GLN A 498 -7.18 61.80 0.92
N GLY A 499 -6.33 60.99 1.55
CA GLY A 499 -5.77 61.36 2.85
C GLY A 499 -4.96 60.28 3.54
N GLN A 500 -3.64 60.32 3.34
CA GLN A 500 -2.64 59.81 4.27
C GLN A 500 -2.94 60.24 5.72
N GLY A 501 -2.67 59.35 6.67
CA GLY A 501 -2.75 59.67 8.09
C GLY A 501 -2.15 58.56 8.95
N GLN A 502 -0.82 58.64 9.14
CA GLN A 502 -0.08 57.97 10.21
C GLN A 502 -0.51 58.47 11.58
N GLN A 503 -0.55 57.58 12.58
CA GLN A 503 -0.12 57.81 13.99
C GLN A 503 -0.57 56.64 14.91
N PRO A 504 -0.05 56.52 16.16
CA PRO A 504 1.34 56.61 16.60
C PRO A 504 1.74 55.40 17.48
N GLY A 505 3.04 55.26 17.77
CA GLY A 505 3.61 54.15 18.53
C GLY A 505 3.63 54.30 20.06
N GLN A 506 4.25 53.31 20.71
CA GLN A 506 5.13 53.47 21.87
C GLN A 506 5.89 52.17 22.10
N GLY A 507 7.20 52.28 22.31
CA GLY A 507 8.14 51.16 22.34
C GLY A 507 8.71 50.87 23.72
N GLN A 508 9.45 49.76 23.77
CA GLN A 508 10.58 49.39 24.64
C GLN A 508 10.93 47.94 24.23
N GLY A 509 12.14 47.49 23.94
CA GLY A 509 13.49 47.99 24.18
C GLY A 509 14.35 46.82 24.69
N ARG A 510 15.53 46.61 24.07
CA ARG A 510 16.64 45.66 24.37
C ARG A 510 16.47 44.20 23.90
N GLY A 511 17.45 43.53 23.27
CA GLY A 511 18.84 43.82 22.83
C GLY A 511 19.23 42.79 21.73
N GLN A 512 20.01 43.14 20.68
CA GLN A 512 21.49 43.08 20.54
C GLN A 512 22.05 41.66 20.82
N GLN A 513 22.83 40.98 19.97
CA GLN A 513 23.77 41.37 18.90
C GLN A 513 24.23 40.10 18.09
N PRO A 514 25.23 40.12 17.15
CA PRO A 514 25.06 39.61 15.78
C PRO A 514 26.15 38.59 15.32
N GLY A 515 26.14 38.18 14.04
CA GLY A 515 27.25 37.41 13.45
C GLY A 515 27.26 37.44 11.91
N GLN A 516 28.33 38.02 11.36
CA GLN A 516 28.70 38.26 9.95
C GLN A 516 28.94 36.95 9.15
N GLY A 517 28.98 36.90 7.81
CA GLY A 517 29.34 37.96 6.89
C GLY A 517 29.23 37.67 5.38
N GLN A 518 29.89 38.60 4.66
CA GLN A 518 30.07 38.90 3.23
C GLN A 518 30.53 37.73 2.33
N GLY A 519 30.46 37.77 1.00
CA GLY A 519 30.22 38.86 0.03
C GLY A 519 30.04 38.30 -1.41
N GLN A 520 29.35 39.04 -2.29
CA GLN A 520 29.87 39.73 -3.50
C GLN A 520 30.41 38.81 -4.63
N GLY A 521 29.99 38.94 -5.91
CA GLY A 521 29.10 39.93 -6.51
C GLY A 521 28.96 39.83 -8.05
N GLN A 522 28.24 40.85 -8.58
CA GLN A 522 28.17 41.41 -9.97
C GLN A 522 27.59 40.49 -11.07
N GLY A 523 26.61 40.84 -11.91
CA GLY A 523 25.99 42.06 -12.49
C GLY A 523 25.56 41.63 -13.91
N GLN A 524 24.47 42.03 -14.60
CA GLN A 524 23.82 43.32 -14.80
C GLN A 524 22.52 43.09 -15.67
N GLY A 525 21.55 44.01 -15.59
CA GLY A 525 20.22 44.20 -16.27
C GLY A 525 19.82 43.44 -17.56
N GLN A 526 18.56 43.35 -17.99
CA GLN A 526 17.34 44.14 -17.77
C GLN A 526 16.09 43.35 -18.27
N GLN A 527 14.93 43.61 -17.67
CA GLN A 527 13.57 43.26 -18.14
C GLN A 527 13.14 44.22 -19.28
N PRO A 528 12.08 43.97 -20.10
CA PRO A 528 10.71 43.70 -19.59
C PRO A 528 9.78 42.77 -20.44
N GLY A 529 8.74 42.25 -19.78
CA GLY A 529 7.35 42.37 -20.26
C GLY A 529 6.67 41.27 -21.10
N GLN A 530 5.67 40.64 -20.48
CA GLN A 530 4.37 40.15 -21.00
C GLN A 530 4.30 39.04 -22.08
N GLY A 531 3.37 38.10 -21.86
CA GLY A 531 2.82 37.23 -22.91
C GLY A 531 2.24 35.92 -22.40
N GLN A 532 0.96 35.95 -22.00
CA GLN A 532 0.13 34.78 -21.76
C GLN A 532 -0.42 34.28 -23.12
N GLY A 533 -0.28 33.00 -23.45
CA GLY A 533 -0.68 32.45 -24.75
C GLY A 533 -0.98 30.95 -24.71
N GLN A 534 -2.20 30.62 -25.15
CA GLN A 534 -2.82 29.30 -25.26
C GLN A 534 -2.36 28.50 -26.49
N GLY A 535 -2.61 27.18 -26.46
CA GLY A 535 -2.80 26.31 -27.63
C GLY A 535 -2.22 24.90 -27.42
N GLN A 536 -2.79 23.78 -27.87
CA GLN A 536 -4.03 23.51 -28.61
C GLN A 536 -4.19 21.97 -28.73
N GLY A 537 -5.44 21.48 -28.74
CA GLY A 537 -5.96 20.32 -29.50
C GLY A 537 -5.66 18.87 -29.03
N GLN A 538 -6.48 17.86 -29.30
CA GLN A 538 -7.78 17.75 -29.98
C GLN A 538 -8.28 16.28 -29.88
N GLY A 539 -9.59 16.03 -30.07
CA GLY A 539 -10.07 14.70 -30.42
C GLY A 539 -11.59 14.50 -30.40
N GLN A 540 -12.30 14.98 -31.43
CA GLN A 540 -13.58 14.39 -31.87
C GLN A 540 -13.96 14.77 -33.32
N GLY A 541 -14.58 13.83 -34.06
CA GLY A 541 -15.33 14.02 -35.32
C GLY A 541 -14.74 13.20 -36.50
N GLN A 542 -15.35 12.17 -37.07
CA GLN A 542 -16.61 11.99 -37.85
C GLN A 542 -16.67 12.65 -39.25
N GLN A 543 -17.14 11.85 -40.21
CA GLN A 543 -17.41 12.09 -41.63
C GLN A 543 -18.83 11.51 -41.93
N PRO A 544 -19.46 11.75 -43.10
CA PRO A 544 -19.66 12.97 -43.90
C PRO A 544 -21.17 13.25 -44.22
N GLY A 545 -21.49 14.41 -44.81
CA GLY A 545 -22.79 14.60 -45.47
C GLY A 545 -23.09 15.98 -46.07
N VAL A 546 -22.60 16.20 -47.30
CA VAL A 546 -23.13 17.01 -48.44
C VAL A 546 -23.95 18.31 -48.24
N GLY A 547 -23.59 19.37 -49.01
CA GLY A 547 -24.59 20.30 -49.58
C GLY A 547 -24.33 21.81 -49.51
N GLN A 548 -23.38 22.28 -50.32
CA GLN A 548 -23.37 23.55 -51.10
C GLN A 548 -24.38 24.68 -50.79
N GLY A 549 -23.90 25.90 -50.52
CA GLY A 549 -24.68 27.13 -50.81
C GLY A 549 -24.36 28.41 -50.01
N GLY A 550 -23.31 29.13 -50.41
CA GLY A 550 -23.20 30.60 -50.54
C GLY A 550 -23.80 31.62 -49.54
N ARG A 551 -22.93 32.59 -49.19
CA ARG A 551 -23.14 34.01 -48.82
C ARG A 551 -23.25 34.37 -47.32
N GLU A 552 -22.14 34.91 -46.81
CA GLU A 552 -22.07 36.02 -45.82
C GLU A 552 -22.83 37.27 -46.37
N PRO A 553 -23.10 38.37 -45.60
CA PRO A 553 -22.49 38.77 -44.31
C PRO A 553 -23.45 39.44 -43.30
N GLY A 554 -22.89 39.89 -42.17
CA GLY A 554 -23.21 41.23 -41.65
C GLY A 554 -24.10 41.28 -40.43
N ASP A 555 -23.44 41.29 -39.28
CA ASP A 555 -24.00 41.57 -37.96
C ASP A 555 -23.91 43.09 -37.70
N GLU A 556 -25.06 43.77 -37.55
CA GLU A 556 -25.17 45.04 -36.82
C GLU A 556 -26.45 45.08 -35.98
N ARG A 557 -26.24 44.91 -34.68
CA ARG A 557 -26.85 45.62 -33.52
C ARG A 557 -28.24 46.24 -33.73
N GLN A 558 -29.20 45.86 -32.88
CA GLN A 558 -29.83 46.74 -31.87
C GLN A 558 -31.09 46.09 -31.21
N GLY A 559 -31.07 46.03 -29.88
CA GLY A 559 -32.23 46.19 -28.98
C GLY A 559 -33.46 45.30 -29.13
N GLY A 560 -33.67 44.39 -28.17
CA GLY A 560 -34.94 43.71 -27.96
C GLY A 560 -34.97 42.91 -26.65
N GLN A 561 -35.65 43.48 -25.65
CA GLN A 561 -35.76 42.95 -24.30
C GLN A 561 -36.85 41.87 -24.18
N ALA A 562 -36.52 40.85 -23.40
CA ALA A 562 -37.37 39.97 -22.60
C ALA A 562 -38.24 38.88 -23.27
N GLY A 563 -38.07 37.64 -22.76
CA GLY A 563 -39.17 36.68 -22.61
C GLY A 563 -38.80 35.21 -22.78
N GLY A 564 -38.23 34.55 -21.76
CA GLY A 564 -37.92 33.10 -21.88
C GLY A 564 -37.27 32.36 -20.70
N ARG A 565 -37.79 32.55 -19.48
CA ARG A 565 -37.81 31.63 -18.31
C ARG A 565 -36.56 30.77 -17.95
N GLY A 566 -35.96 31.11 -16.80
CA GLY A 566 -35.02 30.25 -16.06
C GLY A 566 -35.61 28.89 -15.68
N GLY A 567 -34.75 27.88 -15.58
CA GLY A 567 -35.14 26.54 -15.13
C GLY A 567 -34.21 25.41 -15.61
N ALA A 568 -33.75 25.43 -16.87
CA ALA A 568 -33.03 24.28 -17.44
C ALA A 568 -31.51 24.26 -17.14
N GLY A 569 -30.88 25.42 -16.90
CA GLY A 569 -29.47 25.52 -16.50
C GLY A 569 -29.23 25.20 -15.03
N ASP A 570 -30.05 25.82 -14.16
CA ASP A 570 -29.98 25.65 -12.70
C ASP A 570 -30.33 24.22 -12.25
N ALA A 571 -31.29 23.57 -12.92
CA ALA A 571 -31.64 22.17 -12.66
C ALA A 571 -30.46 21.21 -12.87
N ARG A 572 -29.70 21.39 -13.97
CA ARG A 572 -28.52 20.55 -14.26
C ARG A 572 -27.37 20.85 -13.31
N GLN A 573 -27.16 22.12 -12.97
CA GLN A 573 -26.16 22.52 -11.99
C GLN A 573 -26.47 21.94 -10.61
N LEU A 574 -27.71 22.06 -10.14
CA LEU A 574 -28.16 21.49 -8.88
C LEU A 574 -28.01 19.96 -8.87
N SER A 575 -28.38 19.28 -9.95
CA SER A 575 -28.23 17.83 -10.05
C SER A 575 -26.77 17.38 -9.87
N ARG A 576 -25.80 18.12 -10.44
CA ARG A 576 -24.38 17.84 -10.25
C ARG A 576 -23.93 18.07 -8.80
N GLU A 577 -24.39 19.16 -8.20
CA GLU A 577 -24.10 19.49 -6.80
C GLU A 577 -24.65 18.44 -5.82
N VAL A 578 -25.87 17.93 -6.06
CA VAL A 578 -26.46 16.83 -5.28
C VAL A 578 -25.70 15.52 -5.51
N GLN A 579 -25.30 15.19 -6.74
CA GLN A 579 -24.50 13.99 -7.02
C GLN A 579 -23.13 14.00 -6.33
N THR A 580 -22.49 15.16 -6.21
CA THR A 580 -21.22 15.28 -5.45
C THR A 580 -21.44 14.97 -3.97
N ARG A 581 -22.50 15.51 -3.36
CA ARG A 581 -22.84 15.25 -1.95
C ARG A 581 -23.29 13.82 -1.70
N LEU A 582 -24.02 13.24 -2.65
CA LEU A 582 -24.41 11.83 -2.61
C LEU A 582 -23.18 10.91 -2.57
N ARG A 583 -22.18 11.15 -3.43
CA ARG A 583 -20.92 10.38 -3.41
C ARG A 583 -20.18 10.52 -2.09
N ALA A 584 -20.15 11.73 -1.52
CA ALA A 584 -19.53 11.96 -0.21
C ALA A 584 -20.26 11.21 0.91
N ALA A 585 -21.59 11.15 0.89
CA ALA A 585 -22.38 10.39 1.86
C ALA A 585 -22.23 8.87 1.70
N GLU A 586 -22.16 8.36 0.48
CA GLU A 586 -21.87 6.95 0.20
C GLU A 586 -20.47 6.57 0.69
N GLY A 587 -19.47 7.42 0.46
CA GLY A 587 -18.12 7.23 1.00
C GLY A 587 -18.07 7.21 2.53
N LEU A 588 -18.82 8.10 3.20
CA LEU A 588 -18.95 8.09 4.66
C LEU A 588 -19.59 6.78 5.16
N ARG A 589 -20.63 6.30 4.49
CA ARG A 589 -21.29 5.03 4.85
C ARG A 589 -20.33 3.86 4.73
N ASP A 590 -19.58 3.78 3.64
CA ASP A 590 -18.66 2.67 3.40
C ASP A 590 -17.52 2.68 4.43
N GLN A 591 -16.98 3.87 4.76
CA GLN A 591 -16.03 4.04 5.86
C GLN A 591 -16.60 3.57 7.21
N LEU A 592 -17.86 3.92 7.52
CA LEU A 592 -18.50 3.49 8.77
C LEU A 592 -18.70 1.97 8.80
N ARG A 593 -19.10 1.36 7.68
CA ARG A 593 -19.25 -0.10 7.57
C ARG A 593 -17.92 -0.84 7.74
N GLU A 594 -16.84 -0.31 7.18
CA GLU A 594 -15.48 -0.84 7.39
C GLU A 594 -15.08 -0.84 8.88
N GLN A 595 -15.56 0.14 9.63
CA GLN A 595 -15.37 0.25 11.08
C GLN A 595 -16.38 -0.58 11.89
N GLY A 596 -17.23 -1.40 11.25
CA GLY A 596 -18.28 -2.18 11.90
C GLY A 596 -19.44 -1.32 12.44
N VAL A 597 -19.66 -0.15 11.85
CA VAL A 597 -20.67 0.83 12.25
C VAL A 597 -21.77 0.88 11.21
N GLY A 598 -22.89 0.21 11.50
CA GLY A 598 -24.13 0.40 10.75
C GLY A 598 -24.84 1.66 11.23
N LEU A 599 -25.26 2.52 10.30
CA LEU A 599 -25.99 3.75 10.61
C LEU A 599 -27.22 3.88 9.69
N PRO A 600 -28.38 3.32 10.10
CA PRO A 600 -29.60 3.33 9.29
C PRO A 600 -30.02 4.73 8.84
N GLU A 601 -29.79 5.74 9.69
CA GLU A 601 -30.11 7.13 9.43
C GLU A 601 -29.35 7.69 8.22
N LEU A 602 -28.10 7.26 8.01
CA LEU A 602 -27.30 7.64 6.85
C LEU A 602 -27.75 6.91 5.58
N ASP A 603 -28.13 5.64 5.68
CA ASP A 603 -28.69 4.89 4.56
C ASP A 603 -30.00 5.54 4.05
N ASP A 604 -30.83 5.99 4.98
CA ASP A 604 -32.05 6.74 4.72
C ASP A 604 -31.80 8.09 4.06
N ALA A 605 -30.78 8.82 4.53
CA ALA A 605 -30.35 10.07 3.92
C ALA A 605 -29.89 9.87 2.47
N ILE A 606 -29.06 8.85 2.23
CA ILE A 606 -28.56 8.48 0.90
C ILE A 606 -29.72 8.14 -0.04
N ALA A 607 -30.70 7.35 0.42
CA ALA A 607 -31.88 7.02 -0.37
C ALA A 607 -32.67 8.28 -0.78
N THR A 608 -32.78 9.25 0.12
CA THR A 608 -33.48 10.52 -0.14
C THR A 608 -32.69 11.40 -1.12
N MET A 609 -31.36 11.49 -0.96
CA MET A 609 -30.48 12.21 -1.89
C MET A 609 -30.46 11.60 -3.29
N ARG A 610 -30.54 10.27 -3.42
CA ARG A 610 -30.68 9.60 -4.73
C ARG A 610 -31.96 10.00 -5.44
N ARG A 611 -33.09 10.05 -4.73
CA ARG A 611 -34.36 10.53 -5.30
C ARG A 611 -34.25 11.99 -5.73
N LEU A 612 -33.63 12.83 -4.90
CA LEU A 612 -33.40 14.24 -5.23
C LEU A 612 -32.52 14.41 -6.49
N ALA A 613 -31.46 13.62 -6.64
CA ALA A 613 -30.60 13.63 -7.82
C ALA A 613 -31.33 13.18 -9.10
N GLN A 614 -32.23 12.19 -8.98
CA GLN A 614 -33.01 11.67 -10.10
C GLN A 614 -34.13 12.63 -10.52
N GLN A 615 -34.80 13.27 -9.56
CA GLN A 615 -35.92 14.18 -9.81
C GLN A 615 -35.48 15.60 -10.21
N GLY A 616 -34.22 15.98 -9.97
CA GLY A 616 -33.68 17.30 -10.31
C GLY A 616 -33.81 17.69 -11.79
N VAL A 617 -34.01 16.71 -12.68
CA VAL A 617 -34.14 16.92 -14.15
C VAL A 617 -35.60 17.13 -14.60
N ILE A 618 -36.61 16.67 -13.83
CA ILE A 618 -38.01 16.56 -14.31
C ILE A 618 -39.03 17.13 -13.30
N GLY A 619 -38.67 17.36 -12.03
CA GLY A 619 -39.62 17.58 -10.93
C GLY A 619 -40.06 19.03 -10.65
N ASP A 620 -41.27 19.14 -10.08
CA ASP A 620 -41.90 20.34 -9.52
C ASP A 620 -41.02 21.00 -8.41
N PRO A 621 -40.84 22.34 -8.41
CA PRO A 621 -40.03 23.05 -7.40
C PRO A 621 -40.46 22.80 -5.94
N VAL A 622 -41.77 22.62 -5.66
CA VAL A 622 -42.25 22.39 -4.29
C VAL A 622 -41.84 20.99 -3.81
N GLY A 623 -42.04 19.96 -4.63
CA GLY A 623 -41.59 18.60 -4.32
C GLY A 623 -40.07 18.48 -4.13
N ARG A 624 -39.30 19.28 -4.88
CA ARG A 624 -37.83 19.35 -4.75
C ARG A 624 -37.39 19.97 -3.42
N ALA A 625 -38.00 21.08 -3.01
CA ALA A 625 -37.69 21.73 -1.73
C ALA A 625 -37.98 20.79 -0.54
N ALA A 626 -39.11 20.07 -0.59
CA ALA A 626 -39.47 19.08 0.43
C ALA A 626 -38.44 17.92 0.52
N LEU A 627 -37.93 17.45 -0.62
CA LEU A 627 -36.89 16.41 -0.65
C LEU A 627 -35.53 16.90 -0.17
N GLN A 628 -35.17 18.15 -0.46
CA GLN A 628 -33.95 18.78 0.06
C GLN A 628 -34.00 18.89 1.59
N GLU A 629 -35.14 19.33 2.12
CA GLU A 629 -35.37 19.44 3.57
C GLU A 629 -35.37 18.07 4.25
N ALA A 630 -36.03 17.07 3.66
CA ALA A 630 -36.02 15.70 4.16
C ALA A 630 -34.61 15.08 4.16
N ALA A 631 -33.81 15.31 3.10
CA ALA A 631 -32.43 14.84 3.02
C ALA A 631 -31.56 15.50 4.10
N LEU A 632 -31.70 16.81 4.30
CA LEU A 632 -30.98 17.56 5.32
C LEU A 632 -31.33 17.03 6.74
N LEU A 633 -32.61 16.84 7.03
CA LEU A 633 -33.06 16.33 8.32
C LEU A 633 -32.47 14.94 8.61
N LYS A 634 -32.49 14.03 7.63
CA LYS A 634 -31.93 12.68 7.77
C LYS A 634 -30.40 12.70 7.98
N LEU A 635 -29.68 13.60 7.31
CA LEU A 635 -28.23 13.79 7.55
C LEU A 635 -27.94 14.32 8.96
N GLN A 636 -28.76 15.24 9.47
CA GLN A 636 -28.63 15.74 10.85
C GLN A 636 -28.89 14.64 11.88
N GLN A 637 -29.86 13.76 11.64
CA GLN A 637 -30.10 12.57 12.46
C GLN A 637 -28.90 11.62 12.44
N ALA A 638 -28.31 11.37 11.27
CA ALA A 638 -27.11 10.55 11.13
C ALA A 638 -25.90 11.15 11.89
N GLU A 639 -25.66 12.46 11.76
CA GLU A 639 -24.60 13.15 12.51
C GLU A 639 -24.79 13.03 14.03
N PHE A 640 -26.04 13.21 14.49
CA PHE A 640 -26.37 13.10 15.91
C PHE A 640 -26.19 11.68 16.45
N ALA A 641 -26.63 10.67 15.70
CA ALA A 641 -26.43 9.26 16.06
C ALA A 641 -24.94 8.89 16.16
N LEU A 642 -24.10 9.41 15.26
CA LEU A 642 -22.64 9.26 15.34
C LEU A 642 -22.04 9.93 16.58
N TRP A 643 -22.48 11.16 16.87
CA TRP A 643 -22.03 11.91 18.04
C TRP A 643 -22.37 11.19 19.36
N GLN A 644 -23.58 10.66 19.47
CA GLN A 644 -24.00 9.89 20.66
C GLN A 644 -23.17 8.62 20.83
N ARG A 645 -22.94 7.89 19.73
CA ARG A 645 -22.25 6.60 19.74
C ARG A 645 -20.79 6.68 20.20
N TRP A 646 -20.11 7.80 19.98
CA TRP A 646 -18.69 7.98 20.26
C TRP A 646 -18.36 8.90 21.43
N GLY A 647 -19.28 9.03 22.38
CA GLY A 647 -18.95 9.59 23.69
C GLY A 647 -19.18 11.09 23.85
N GLY A 648 -20.04 11.70 23.02
CA GLY A 648 -20.64 13.00 23.32
C GLY A 648 -21.43 13.04 24.65
N GLY A 649 -21.66 11.89 25.28
CA GLY A 649 -22.40 11.71 26.54
C GLY A 649 -21.62 11.00 27.65
N THR A 650 -20.33 11.27 27.86
CA THR A 650 -19.57 10.78 29.04
C THR A 650 -19.97 11.46 30.36
N GLY A 651 -21.27 11.72 30.53
CA GLY A 651 -21.89 12.03 31.81
C GLY A 651 -23.01 11.02 32.07
N ASN A 652 -22.73 10.03 32.89
CA ASN A 652 -23.69 9.02 33.34
C ASN A 652 -24.86 9.70 34.08
N ARG A 653 -25.97 9.98 33.38
CA ARG A 653 -27.36 10.17 33.85
C ARG A 653 -28.29 10.40 32.64
N PRO A 654 -29.52 9.83 32.61
CA PRO A 654 -30.47 10.13 31.56
C PRO A 654 -30.96 11.57 31.76
N ALA A 655 -30.48 12.50 30.95
CA ALA A 655 -30.89 13.90 31.05
C ALA A 655 -32.25 14.10 30.37
N VAL A 656 -33.32 13.72 31.06
CA VAL A 656 -34.54 14.53 30.98
C VAL A 656 -34.15 15.88 31.58
N GLY A 657 -33.93 16.88 30.73
CA GLY A 657 -33.96 18.29 31.15
C GLY A 657 -32.73 19.17 30.98
N ASP A 658 -31.62 18.75 30.37
CA ASP A 658 -30.49 19.68 30.10
C ASP A 658 -30.21 19.87 28.59
N LEU A 659 -31.05 20.69 27.95
CA LEU A 659 -30.94 21.14 26.56
C LEU A 659 -29.76 22.11 26.31
N SER A 660 -28.97 22.45 27.33
CA SER A 660 -27.84 23.39 27.21
C SER A 660 -26.61 22.78 26.53
N ARG A 661 -26.49 21.44 26.52
CA ARG A 661 -25.38 20.69 25.88
C ARG A 661 -25.66 20.27 24.43
N VAL A 662 -26.88 20.51 23.96
CA VAL A 662 -27.30 20.26 22.58
C VAL A 662 -26.99 21.53 21.76
N PRO A 663 -26.17 21.47 20.69
CA PRO A 663 -25.93 22.63 19.83
C PRO A 663 -27.26 23.25 19.39
N PRO A 664 -27.39 24.59 19.33
CA PRO A 664 -28.68 25.28 19.14
C PRO A 664 -29.52 24.73 17.98
N ARG A 665 -28.82 24.27 16.92
CA ARG A 665 -29.40 23.69 15.71
C ARG A 665 -30.13 22.35 15.88
N TYR A 666 -29.94 21.63 16.99
CA TYR A 666 -30.60 20.33 17.25
C TYR A 666 -31.65 20.36 18.35
N ARG A 667 -31.88 21.49 19.02
CA ARG A 667 -32.85 21.54 20.14
C ARG A 667 -34.27 21.16 19.71
N GLN A 668 -34.71 21.65 18.55
CA GLN A 668 -36.03 21.30 18.00
C GLN A 668 -36.15 19.81 17.67
N GLN A 669 -35.09 19.21 17.10
CA GLN A 669 -35.08 17.79 16.71
C GLN A 669 -35.03 16.86 17.93
N VAL A 670 -34.32 17.28 18.98
CA VAL A 670 -34.30 16.58 20.27
C VAL A 670 -35.67 16.69 20.96
N GLU A 671 -36.31 17.86 20.94
CA GLU A 671 -37.68 18.05 21.45
C GLU A 671 -38.71 17.19 20.70
N GLU A 672 -38.64 17.11 19.37
CA GLU A 672 -39.52 16.26 18.57
C GLU A 672 -39.27 14.77 18.80
N TYR A 673 -38.00 14.35 18.88
CA TYR A 673 -37.62 12.98 19.21
C TYR A 673 -38.17 12.58 20.60
N PHE A 674 -37.93 13.37 21.65
CA PHE A 674 -38.46 13.07 22.98
C PHE A 674 -39.99 13.16 23.08
N ARG A 675 -40.63 14.07 22.32
CA ARG A 675 -42.10 14.14 22.19
C ARG A 675 -42.67 12.86 21.55
N SER A 676 -41.97 12.30 20.56
CA SER A 676 -42.41 11.07 19.88
C SER A 676 -42.26 9.80 20.73
N ILE A 677 -41.30 9.77 21.67
CA ILE A 677 -41.08 8.62 22.57
C ILE A 677 -42.01 8.72 23.80
N GLY A 678 -42.34 9.93 24.26
CA GLY A 678 -43.29 10.17 25.35
C GLY A 678 -44.77 10.04 24.97
N GLN A 679 -45.07 9.85 23.68
CA GLN A 679 -46.44 9.68 23.15
C GLN A 679 -46.78 8.24 22.73
N ARG A 680 -45.98 7.24 23.12
CA ARG A 680 -46.45 5.85 23.07
C ARG A 680 -47.30 5.57 24.31
N PRO A 681 -48.56 5.14 24.18
CA PRO A 681 -49.37 4.69 25.31
C PRO A 681 -48.81 3.43 25.97
#